data_AF-A0A6G1EJF8-F1
#
_entry.id   AF-A0A6G1EJF8-F1
#
_cell.length_a   1.000
_cell.length_b   1.000
_cell.length_c   1.000
_cell.angle_alpha   90.00
_cell.angle_beta   90.00
_cell.angle_gamma   90.00
#
_symmetry.space_group_name_H-M   'P 1'
#
loop_
_entity.id
_entity.type
_entity.pdbx_description
1 polymer ?
#
loop_
_entity_poly.entity_id
_entity_poly.type
_entity_poly.pdbx_seq_one_letter_code
_entity_poly.pdbx_strand_id
1 'polypeptide(L)'
;MASPTTGAASPRRCLLLLLLFPLVSSAAVPHRHRLPSHHLALLNASEPPTTFFEVDRPIRPPRGSLGPCSTLLLSQSFGATYGRPPVTAAYAPPSCLAAAVGGSSSIALAVLEWSADCRGRQFDRIFGVWLSGAELLRSCTAEPRATDIVWTVSRDITRYAALLAEPGEIAVYLGNLVDSTYTGIYHANLTLHLYFHTAPPPTPQQADLIVPISRSLPLNDGQWFALQNATDVQGKKLAIPSNTYRAVLEVFVSFHSNDEFWYTNPPNDYIRANNLSNVPGNGAFREVIVKVNDDIVGAIWPFTVIYTGGVNPLLWRPITGIGSFNLPTYDIDITPFLGKLLDGKEHDFGFGVTNALDVWYIDANLHLWLDHKSEKTSGSLISYEAPELVLNVDSGFSGLDGQFITSANRHISATGLVKSSYGEVTTKFYQRFSYENSNVYSKNGSVQVVNQTIDAKSGVFANNALSVLLSEELHQIFPLYVYTGTSDQEDDEYTLISFVKLGVNEKKTSGGKMGFSYNSLRNAQSARGSMKVLDYQTLQLYSPHRFVLQAPAMASRATSSSLLALLLLLLPLTALAVLQRNRFPSLRLPSFDASEPPTTFFEVDRPIRPPRGSVGPCSALLLSHSFGYTYGRPPVTAAYEPPACLAAAARGSLALAVLEWSADCRGRQYAALLSVPKEVAVYLGNLIDDTYTGVYHANLTLHLYFHPTPPPPPPQQQRADLILPISRSLPLNDGQWFAIQNSTDVQSKKLVIPSNNYRAVLEVFVSFHSNDEDWYIHPPNEYIEANNKSGIPGNGAFREITVKVDSDVVGAVWPFTVIYIGGVNPLFWRPITGIGPFNLPTYDIDITPYLGKLLDGKEHDFGFSVTNALDVWFIDANLHLWLDHNSVKTFGSLVSYEAPTLALKVESDFRVLDGRFVTSASRHVSATGWVKSSYGEVMTTFYQRLSYRNINVYIKNGTVQVVNQTIDAKSGVFSRSNAVLFLEEVHRAFPLYIFSGPSDQMVMNTHWFRL
;
A
#
# COMPACT_ATOMS: atom_id res chain seq x y z
N MET A 1 -42.83 44.29 -11.70
CA MET A 1 -43.72 45.42 -11.34
C MET A 1 -45.06 44.86 -10.86
N ALA A 2 -45.89 45.68 -10.21
CA ALA A 2 -47.25 45.37 -9.74
C ALA A 2 -47.40 44.27 -8.66
N SER A 3 -47.46 44.72 -7.40
CA SER A 3 -48.66 44.69 -6.51
C SER A 3 -49.86 43.83 -6.96
N PRO A 4 -50.61 43.18 -6.03
CA PRO A 4 -51.35 43.86 -4.93
C PRO A 4 -51.37 43.04 -3.59
N THR A 5 -52.00 43.41 -2.45
CA THR A 5 -52.74 44.61 -1.96
C THR A 5 -52.65 44.71 -0.42
N THR A 6 -53.06 45.86 0.14
CA THR A 6 -53.53 46.14 1.54
C THR A 6 -53.69 44.94 2.51
N GLY A 7 -53.13 44.93 3.72
CA GLY A 7 -53.52 45.75 4.89
C GLY A 7 -53.97 44.82 6.05
N ALA A 8 -54.10 45.19 7.32
CA ALA A 8 -53.86 46.44 8.06
C ALA A 8 -53.29 46.12 9.47
N ALA A 9 -53.05 47.11 10.33
CA ALA A 9 -52.24 46.98 11.56
C ALA A 9 -53.02 47.13 12.90
N SER A 10 -52.29 46.98 14.03
CA SER A 10 -52.64 47.29 15.46
C SER A 10 -53.11 46.10 16.34
N PRO A 11 -53.06 46.18 17.71
CA PRO A 11 -51.95 46.68 18.55
C PRO A 11 -51.73 45.98 19.94
N ARG A 12 -50.60 46.35 20.61
CA ARG A 12 -50.39 46.53 22.09
C ARG A 12 -50.45 45.35 23.12
N ARG A 13 -49.26 45.06 23.68
CA ARG A 13 -48.87 44.89 25.12
C ARG A 13 -49.63 43.94 26.11
N CYS A 14 -48.91 42.87 26.48
CA CYS A 14 -48.58 42.36 27.85
C CYS A 14 -49.65 41.87 28.86
N LEU A 15 -49.48 40.65 29.43
CA LEU A 15 -49.75 40.34 30.86
C LEU A 15 -49.09 39.04 31.42
N LEU A 16 -48.57 39.13 32.67
CA LEU A 16 -48.40 38.12 33.76
C LEU A 16 -47.52 36.83 33.66
N LEU A 17 -47.45 36.07 34.79
CA LEU A 17 -46.34 35.21 35.30
C LEU A 17 -46.78 33.84 35.91
N LEU A 18 -45.78 32.99 36.25
CA LEU A 18 -45.76 31.86 37.24
C LEU A 18 -46.48 30.53 36.88
N LEU A 19 -46.13 29.34 37.43
CA LEU A 19 -44.83 28.66 37.70
C LEU A 19 -45.05 27.20 38.23
N LEU A 20 -43.98 26.36 38.21
CA LEU A 20 -43.71 25.13 39.00
C LEU A 20 -44.34 23.74 38.65
N PHE A 21 -43.46 22.72 38.70
CA PHE A 21 -43.71 21.27 38.83
C PHE A 21 -43.70 20.86 40.34
N PRO A 22 -44.00 19.60 40.78
CA PRO A 22 -42.96 18.54 40.83
C PRO A 22 -43.40 17.03 40.83
N LEU A 23 -42.49 16.15 40.37
CA LEU A 23 -42.22 14.75 40.82
C LEU A 23 -43.38 13.72 40.85
N VAL A 24 -43.20 12.41 41.11
CA VAL A 24 -41.97 11.56 41.20
C VAL A 24 -41.96 10.58 39.97
N SER A 25 -41.51 9.32 39.89
CA SER A 25 -40.92 8.30 40.78
C SER A 25 -39.94 7.38 39.99
N SER A 26 -39.57 6.19 40.53
CA SER A 26 -38.44 5.35 40.05
C SER A 26 -38.80 3.95 39.52
N ALA A 27 -38.29 3.58 38.33
CA ALA A 27 -37.64 2.28 38.04
C ALA A 27 -37.08 2.18 36.59
N ALA A 28 -35.94 1.49 36.44
CA ALA A 28 -35.51 0.68 35.28
C ALA A 28 -35.37 1.27 33.84
N VAL A 29 -34.15 1.76 33.54
CA VAL A 29 -33.39 1.60 32.25
C VAL A 29 -34.03 2.25 30.96
N PRO A 30 -33.47 2.17 29.72
CA PRO A 30 -33.10 3.40 29.00
C PRO A 30 -33.77 3.63 27.63
N HIS A 31 -33.85 4.89 27.19
CA HIS A 31 -33.17 5.45 25.99
C HIS A 31 -33.56 6.94 25.78
N ARG A 32 -32.76 7.69 25.01
CA ARG A 32 -32.85 9.18 24.92
C ARG A 32 -33.71 9.68 23.77
N HIS A 33 -34.69 10.53 24.07
CA HIS A 33 -35.16 11.60 23.17
C HIS A 33 -34.79 12.97 23.77
N ARG A 34 -34.29 13.92 22.95
CA ARG A 34 -34.73 15.35 22.88
C ARG A 34 -33.78 16.29 22.13
N LEU A 35 -34.39 17.37 21.60
CA LEU A 35 -33.85 18.72 21.33
C LEU A 35 -32.76 18.91 20.25
N PRO A 36 -33.09 19.63 19.16
CA PRO A 36 -32.14 20.46 18.42
C PRO A 36 -32.11 21.89 19.01
N SER A 37 -31.11 22.19 19.84
CA SER A 37 -30.95 23.51 20.47
C SER A 37 -30.18 24.50 19.58
N HIS A 38 -30.41 25.81 19.79
CA HIS A 38 -29.67 26.88 19.11
C HIS A 38 -28.15 26.78 19.27
N HIS A 39 -27.44 27.30 18.28
CA HIS A 39 -25.99 27.50 18.29
C HIS A 39 -25.50 28.21 19.57
N LEU A 40 -24.67 27.51 20.36
CA LEU A 40 -23.62 28.12 21.15
C LEU A 40 -22.31 27.41 20.78
N ALA A 41 -21.29 28.18 20.44
CA ALA A 41 -20.11 27.67 19.77
C ALA A 41 -19.19 26.89 20.71
N LEU A 42 -18.91 25.63 20.35
CA LEU A 42 -17.74 24.91 20.84
C LEU A 42 -16.63 25.02 19.78
N LEU A 43 -15.76 26.01 20.02
CA LEU A 43 -14.37 26.18 19.60
C LEU A 43 -13.89 25.38 18.37
N ASN A 44 -13.33 26.09 17.39
CA ASN A 44 -12.65 25.53 16.22
C ASN A 44 -11.62 24.45 16.60
N ALA A 45 -12.01 23.18 16.53
CA ALA A 45 -11.08 22.14 16.14
C ALA A 45 -10.81 22.35 14.64
N SER A 46 -9.57 22.69 14.28
CA SER A 46 -9.14 22.57 12.88
C SER A 46 -9.27 21.10 12.48
N GLU A 47 -9.60 20.84 11.21
CA GLU A 47 -9.41 19.50 10.66
C GLU A 47 -7.94 19.08 10.87
N PRO A 48 -7.66 17.81 11.20
CA PRO A 48 -6.28 17.35 11.37
C PRO A 48 -5.51 17.56 10.07
N PRO A 49 -4.21 17.95 10.13
CA PRO A 49 -3.43 18.20 8.93
C PRO A 49 -3.42 16.96 8.03
N THR A 50 -3.52 17.16 6.72
CA THR A 50 -3.50 16.04 5.78
C THR A 50 -2.10 15.42 5.77
N THR A 51 -1.97 14.18 6.25
CA THR A 51 -0.73 13.42 6.17
C THR A 51 -0.47 12.96 4.74
N PHE A 52 0.57 13.47 4.11
CA PHE A 52 1.09 12.96 2.83
C PHE A 52 2.13 11.86 3.08
N PHE A 53 2.19 10.89 2.18
CA PHE A 53 3.17 9.80 2.24
C PHE A 53 3.48 9.23 0.85
N GLU A 54 4.69 8.69 0.70
CA GLU A 54 5.07 7.85 -0.43
C GLU A 54 4.92 6.36 -0.04
N VAL A 55 4.56 5.51 -1.00
CA VAL A 55 4.57 4.04 -0.80
C VAL A 55 5.96 3.51 -1.17
N ASP A 56 6.85 3.40 -0.18
CA ASP A 56 8.20 2.83 -0.32
C ASP A 56 8.35 1.53 0.51
N ARG A 57 9.44 0.79 0.27
CA ARG A 57 9.85 -0.41 1.01
C ARG A 57 10.07 -0.06 2.49
N PRO A 58 9.35 -0.68 3.45
CA PRO A 58 9.55 -0.41 4.86
C PRO A 58 10.98 -0.71 5.32
N ILE A 59 11.71 0.33 5.74
CA ILE A 59 13.00 0.21 6.42
C ILE A 59 12.77 -0.51 7.76
N ARG A 60 13.58 -1.53 8.07
CA ARG A 60 13.45 -2.33 9.29
C ARG A 60 14.83 -2.63 9.88
N PRO A 61 15.06 -2.37 11.18
CA PRO A 61 16.30 -2.74 11.85
C PRO A 61 16.60 -4.25 11.74
N PRO A 62 17.88 -4.65 11.61
CA PRO A 62 18.27 -6.06 11.66
C PRO A 62 17.79 -6.74 12.95
N ARG A 63 17.36 -8.01 12.86
CA ARG A 63 16.87 -8.75 14.04
C ARG A 63 17.96 -8.83 15.11
N GLY A 64 17.68 -8.30 16.30
CA GLY A 64 18.63 -8.28 17.41
C GLY A 64 19.59 -7.07 17.42
N SER A 65 19.34 -6.02 16.63
CA SER A 65 20.01 -4.73 16.80
C SER A 65 19.48 -3.97 18.03
N LEU A 66 20.36 -3.22 18.71
CA LEU A 66 19.98 -2.26 19.76
C LEU A 66 19.58 -0.92 19.14
N GLY A 67 18.68 -0.17 19.76
CA GLY A 67 18.25 1.17 19.32
C GLY A 67 16.74 1.35 19.23
N PRO A 68 16.24 2.46 18.65
CA PRO A 68 17.04 3.54 18.07
C PRO A 68 17.73 4.41 19.13
N CYS A 69 18.92 4.89 18.80
CA CYS A 69 19.41 6.15 19.33
C CYS A 69 19.01 7.27 18.36
N SER A 70 18.16 8.19 18.79
CA SER A 70 17.66 9.29 17.96
C SER A 70 18.38 10.60 18.29
N THR A 71 18.72 11.41 17.30
CA THR A 71 19.33 12.73 17.48
C THR A 71 18.80 13.72 16.45
N LEU A 72 18.22 14.83 16.92
CA LEU A 72 17.79 15.94 16.07
C LEU A 72 19.02 16.69 15.57
N LEU A 73 19.20 16.76 14.25
CA LEU A 73 20.34 17.42 13.58
C LEU A 73 20.03 18.87 13.22
N LEU A 74 18.79 19.15 12.80
CA LEU A 74 18.32 20.49 12.43
C LEU A 74 16.82 20.62 12.74
N SER A 75 16.40 21.81 13.19
CA SER A 75 15.00 22.24 13.21
C SER A 75 14.94 23.64 12.62
N GLN A 76 14.20 23.82 11.52
CA GLN A 76 14.28 25.03 10.69
C GLN A 76 12.95 25.35 10.00
N SER A 77 12.70 26.65 9.77
CA SER A 77 11.57 27.13 8.97
C SER A 77 12.05 27.68 7.63
N PHE A 78 11.48 27.21 6.53
CA PHE A 78 11.83 27.60 5.15
C PHE A 78 10.69 28.44 4.57
N GLY A 79 10.79 29.76 4.76
CA GLY A 79 9.90 30.77 4.18
C GLY A 79 10.42 31.28 2.84
N ALA A 80 10.83 32.56 2.77
CA ALA A 80 11.51 33.11 1.60
C ALA A 80 13.00 32.71 1.58
N THR A 81 13.29 31.47 1.17
CA THR A 81 14.64 30.86 1.14
C THR A 81 15.18 30.59 -0.27
N TYR A 82 14.35 30.69 -1.31
CA TYR A 82 14.78 30.58 -2.70
C TYR A 82 15.85 31.63 -3.05
N GLY A 83 16.93 31.21 -3.70
CA GLY A 83 18.04 32.10 -4.09
C GLY A 83 18.86 32.63 -2.91
N ARG A 84 18.82 31.96 -1.75
CA ARG A 84 19.62 32.26 -0.55
C ARG A 84 20.53 31.08 -0.20
N PRO A 85 21.52 31.25 0.69
CA PRO A 85 22.37 30.14 1.10
C PRO A 85 21.60 29.00 1.78
N PRO A 86 22.09 27.75 1.65
CA PRO A 86 21.64 26.64 2.48
C PRO A 86 21.75 26.97 3.97
N VAL A 87 20.83 26.45 4.78
CA VAL A 87 20.92 26.55 6.24
C VAL A 87 21.89 25.48 6.72
N THR A 88 22.91 25.88 7.50
CA THR A 88 23.90 24.94 8.03
C THR A 88 23.83 24.78 9.54
N ALA A 89 24.31 23.64 10.03
CA ALA A 89 24.48 23.32 11.44
C ALA A 89 25.69 22.42 11.65
N ALA A 90 26.45 22.63 12.73
CA ALA A 90 27.60 21.78 13.05
C ALA A 90 27.14 20.35 13.41
N TYR A 91 27.72 19.36 12.76
CA TYR A 91 27.51 17.94 13.05
C TYR A 91 28.56 17.43 14.03
N ALA A 92 28.10 16.70 15.03
CA ALA A 92 28.94 15.85 15.87
C ALA A 92 28.31 14.44 15.92
N PRO A 93 29.11 13.36 15.85
CA PRO A 93 28.62 12.00 16.00
C PRO A 93 27.81 11.85 17.31
N PRO A 94 26.59 11.27 17.27
CA PRO A 94 25.77 11.08 18.46
C PRO A 94 26.52 10.37 19.58
N SER A 95 26.28 10.76 20.84
CA SER A 95 27.02 10.23 22.01
C SER A 95 26.92 8.70 22.16
N CYS A 96 25.82 8.11 21.68
CA CYS A 96 25.64 6.66 21.59
C CYS A 96 26.55 5.97 20.57
N LEU A 97 26.87 6.63 19.44
CA LEU A 97 27.84 6.15 18.44
C LEU A 97 29.27 6.35 18.93
N ALA A 98 29.57 7.48 19.57
CA ALA A 98 30.85 7.71 20.24
C ALA A 98 31.13 6.73 21.40
N ALA A 99 30.08 6.19 22.02
CA ALA A 99 30.16 5.13 23.04
C ALA A 99 30.10 3.70 22.47
N ALA A 100 29.87 3.52 21.16
CA ALA A 100 29.68 2.20 20.57
C ALA A 100 31.02 1.53 20.22
N VAL A 101 31.23 0.30 20.71
CA VAL A 101 32.43 -0.48 20.45
C VAL A 101 32.51 -0.82 18.96
N GLY A 102 33.48 -0.23 18.26
CA GLY A 102 33.68 -0.38 16.82
C GLY A 102 33.34 0.85 15.97
N GLY A 103 32.84 1.95 16.57
CA GLY A 103 32.57 3.20 15.85
C GLY A 103 31.59 3.00 14.69
N SER A 104 31.95 3.45 13.49
CA SER A 104 31.16 3.24 12.25
C SER A 104 30.73 1.77 12.05
N SER A 105 31.63 0.82 12.26
CA SER A 105 31.36 -0.62 12.07
C SER A 105 30.38 -1.24 13.07
N SER A 106 29.97 -0.49 14.09
CA SER A 106 28.90 -0.88 15.02
C SER A 106 27.49 -0.62 14.47
N ILE A 107 27.35 0.26 13.46
CA ILE A 107 26.06 0.67 12.90
C ILE A 107 25.45 -0.46 12.07
N ALA A 108 24.33 -1.00 12.55
CA ALA A 108 23.53 -2.03 11.90
C ALA A 108 22.46 -1.44 10.95
N LEU A 109 21.99 -0.23 11.24
CA LEU A 109 21.10 0.57 10.40
C LEU A 109 21.22 2.04 10.82
N ALA A 110 21.34 2.96 9.87
CA ALA A 110 21.18 4.39 10.06
C ALA A 110 20.03 4.90 9.20
N VAL A 111 19.04 5.55 9.82
CA VAL A 111 17.89 6.15 9.13
C VAL A 111 17.92 7.67 9.30
N LEU A 112 17.87 8.39 8.19
CA LEU A 112 17.66 9.83 8.19
C LEU A 112 16.16 10.09 8.00
N GLU A 113 15.55 10.75 8.97
CA GLU A 113 14.14 11.16 8.94
C GLU A 113 14.03 12.68 8.71
N TRP A 114 13.33 13.06 7.66
CA TRP A 114 12.79 14.41 7.48
C TRP A 114 11.32 14.38 7.88
N SER A 115 10.91 15.25 8.80
CA SER A 115 9.52 15.38 9.25
C SER A 115 9.13 16.85 9.24
N ALA A 116 8.04 17.19 8.54
CA ALA A 116 7.69 18.59 8.28
C ALA A 116 6.19 18.85 8.19
N ASP A 117 5.80 20.09 8.49
CA ASP A 117 4.46 20.64 8.31
C ASP A 117 4.48 21.88 7.39
N CYS A 118 3.32 22.21 6.81
CA CYS A 118 3.13 23.43 6.03
C CYS A 118 1.70 23.96 6.17
N ARG A 119 1.59 25.29 6.25
CA ARG A 119 0.32 26.03 6.34
C ARG A 119 0.25 27.09 5.26
N GLY A 120 -0.77 27.03 4.39
CA GLY A 120 -0.94 27.95 3.27
C GLY A 120 -0.54 27.36 1.91
N ARG A 121 -0.83 28.11 0.83
CA ARG A 121 -0.63 27.64 -0.55
C ARG A 121 0.86 27.64 -0.91
N GLN A 122 1.36 26.56 -1.50
CA GLN A 122 2.70 26.46 -2.05
C GLN A 122 2.66 25.48 -3.23
N PHE A 123 3.55 25.65 -4.21
CA PHE A 123 3.83 24.59 -5.18
C PHE A 123 4.92 23.66 -4.65
N ASP A 124 5.12 22.54 -5.32
CA ASP A 124 6.16 21.60 -4.98
C ASP A 124 7.57 22.18 -5.23
N ARG A 125 8.50 21.80 -4.36
CA ARG A 125 9.88 22.31 -4.32
C ARG A 125 10.84 21.14 -4.15
N ILE A 126 11.95 21.13 -4.87
CA ILE A 126 13.06 20.21 -4.62
C ILE A 126 13.86 20.69 -3.40
N PHE A 127 14.33 19.76 -2.58
CA PHE A 127 15.27 20.02 -1.49
C PHE A 127 16.33 18.94 -1.36
N GLY A 128 17.47 19.33 -0.79
CA GLY A 128 18.62 18.47 -0.56
C GLY A 128 19.15 18.63 0.87
N VAL A 129 19.71 17.54 1.40
CA VAL A 129 20.37 17.46 2.70
C VAL A 129 21.76 16.87 2.51
N TRP A 130 22.81 17.61 2.86
CA TRP A 130 24.20 17.17 2.79
C TRP A 130 24.83 17.08 4.18
N LEU A 131 25.81 16.19 4.35
CA LEU A 131 26.73 16.16 5.49
C LEU A 131 28.17 16.29 4.97
N SER A 132 28.86 17.35 5.38
CA SER A 132 30.20 17.75 4.88
C SER A 132 30.26 17.83 3.34
N GLY A 133 29.14 18.16 2.71
CA GLY A 133 28.95 18.22 1.26
C GLY A 133 28.54 16.90 0.58
N ALA A 134 28.45 15.76 1.27
CA ALA A 134 27.94 14.52 0.70
C ALA A 134 26.41 14.47 0.81
N GLU A 135 25.68 14.31 -0.31
CA GLU A 135 24.21 14.34 -0.24
C GLU A 135 23.68 13.06 0.42
N LEU A 136 22.78 13.19 1.39
CA LEU A 136 22.19 12.07 2.12
C LEU A 136 20.74 11.82 1.71
N LEU A 137 20.02 12.87 1.31
CA LEU A 137 18.62 12.84 0.89
C LEU A 137 18.35 13.93 -0.15
N ARG A 138 17.77 13.53 -1.29
CA ARG A 138 17.06 14.41 -2.23
C ARG A 138 15.56 14.11 -2.17
N SER A 139 14.74 15.16 -2.13
CA SER A 139 13.31 15.02 -1.88
C SER A 139 12.49 16.15 -2.51
N CYS A 140 11.30 15.85 -2.99
CA CYS A 140 10.26 16.83 -3.31
C CYS A 140 9.45 17.15 -2.03
N THR A 141 9.03 18.40 -1.84
CA THR A 141 8.05 18.73 -0.80
C THR A 141 6.66 18.17 -1.14
N ALA A 142 5.83 17.95 -0.12
CA ALA A 142 4.40 17.80 -0.35
C ALA A 142 3.77 19.14 -0.76
N GLU A 143 2.84 19.10 -1.71
CA GLU A 143 2.13 20.28 -2.21
C GLU A 143 0.87 20.61 -1.36
N PRO A 144 0.91 21.66 -0.51
CA PRO A 144 -0.14 21.95 0.45
C PRO A 144 -1.44 22.46 -0.18
N ARG A 145 -2.52 22.38 0.60
CA ARG A 145 -3.78 23.10 0.34
C ARG A 145 -3.84 24.33 1.25
N ALA A 146 -4.97 25.05 1.23
CA ALA A 146 -5.22 26.09 2.23
C ALA A 146 -5.38 25.53 3.66
N THR A 147 -5.68 24.23 3.78
CA THR A 147 -5.63 23.44 5.01
C THR A 147 -4.23 22.86 5.23
N ASP A 148 -3.80 22.85 6.49
CA ASP A 148 -2.52 22.31 6.95
C ASP A 148 -2.20 20.90 6.39
N ILE A 149 -0.91 20.65 6.15
CA ILE A 149 -0.37 19.33 5.80
C ILE A 149 0.76 18.93 6.74
N VAL A 150 1.01 17.63 6.85
CA VAL A 150 2.22 17.04 7.45
C VAL A 150 2.76 15.95 6.53
N TRP A 151 4.07 15.74 6.50
CA TRP A 151 4.67 14.59 5.83
C TRP A 151 5.99 14.17 6.47
N THR A 152 6.34 12.91 6.27
CA THR A 152 7.59 12.32 6.78
C THR A 152 8.27 11.52 5.66
N VAL A 153 9.59 11.62 5.57
CA VAL A 153 10.45 10.88 4.65
C VAL A 153 11.53 10.20 5.46
N SER A 154 11.70 8.89 5.31
CA SER A 154 12.73 8.11 6.01
C SER A 154 13.62 7.41 4.99
N ARG A 155 14.94 7.68 5.02
CA ARG A 155 15.90 7.12 4.07
C ARG A 155 16.99 6.31 4.80
N ASP A 156 17.29 5.11 4.29
CA ASP A 156 18.40 4.30 4.79
C ASP A 156 19.73 4.90 4.31
N ILE A 157 20.51 5.42 5.25
CA ILE A 157 21.83 6.01 5.00
C ILE A 157 22.97 5.18 5.61
N THR A 158 22.74 3.89 5.88
CA THR A 158 23.73 2.98 6.50
C THR A 158 25.04 2.86 5.71
N ARG A 159 24.99 3.07 4.38
CA ARG A 159 26.18 3.15 3.52
C ARG A 159 27.14 4.30 3.90
N TYR A 160 26.64 5.35 4.56
CA TYR A 160 27.39 6.52 5.01
C TYR A 160 27.99 6.37 6.43
N ALA A 161 28.05 5.16 6.99
CA ALA A 161 28.49 4.91 8.37
C ALA A 161 29.86 5.52 8.74
N ALA A 162 30.83 5.58 7.81
CA ALA A 162 32.12 6.24 8.04
C ALA A 162 31.97 7.76 8.19
N LEU A 163 31.18 8.40 7.32
CA LEU A 163 30.90 9.84 7.38
C LEU A 163 30.10 10.23 8.64
N LEU A 164 29.18 9.37 9.08
CA LEU A 164 28.39 9.57 10.31
C LEU A 164 29.21 9.46 11.60
N ALA A 165 30.40 8.84 11.54
CA ALA A 165 31.30 8.66 12.67
C ALA A 165 32.27 9.85 12.88
N GLU A 166 32.32 10.81 11.96
CA GLU A 166 33.21 11.99 12.02
C GLU A 166 32.42 13.30 12.25
N PRO A 167 33.00 14.31 12.92
CA PRO A 167 32.43 15.67 12.97
C PRO A 167 32.38 16.33 11.59
N GLY A 168 31.43 17.26 11.40
CA GLY A 168 31.22 17.88 10.09
C GLY A 168 30.24 19.06 10.11
N GLU A 169 29.65 19.36 8.96
CA GLU A 169 28.59 20.37 8.80
C GLU A 169 27.40 19.75 8.05
N ILE A 170 26.21 19.79 8.65
CA ILE A 170 24.95 19.56 7.93
C ILE A 170 24.63 20.82 7.13
N ALA A 171 24.27 20.67 5.86
CA ALA A 171 23.70 21.72 5.04
C ALA A 171 22.33 21.27 4.49
N VAL A 172 21.33 22.16 4.54
CA VAL A 172 19.98 21.91 4.01
C VAL A 172 19.56 23.05 3.12
N TYR A 173 19.20 22.74 1.87
CA TYR A 173 18.62 23.71 0.94
C TYR A 173 17.22 23.26 0.52
N LEU A 174 16.22 24.06 0.90
CA LEU A 174 14.86 24.00 0.41
C LEU A 174 14.53 25.41 -0.11
N GLY A 175 14.54 25.57 -1.43
CA GLY A 175 14.34 26.86 -2.10
C GLY A 175 12.87 27.24 -2.17
N ASN A 176 12.34 27.89 -1.11
CA ASN A 176 10.93 28.25 -1.02
C ASN A 176 10.67 29.76 -1.28
N LEU A 177 9.50 30.06 -1.83
CA LEU A 177 9.04 31.40 -2.20
C LEU A 177 7.79 31.74 -1.36
N VAL A 178 7.76 32.94 -0.79
CA VAL A 178 6.61 33.43 -0.01
C VAL A 178 6.22 34.84 -0.47
N ASP A 179 4.99 34.98 -0.93
CA ASP A 179 4.38 36.22 -1.44
C ASP A 179 2.84 36.23 -1.22
N SER A 180 2.08 37.01 -1.99
CA SER A 180 0.62 37.09 -1.89
C SER A 180 -0.13 35.86 -2.41
N THR A 181 0.52 35.04 -3.23
CA THR A 181 -0.02 33.83 -3.87
C THR A 181 0.49 32.59 -3.16
N TYR A 182 1.80 32.52 -2.94
CA TYR A 182 2.49 31.45 -2.25
C TYR A 182 2.63 31.81 -0.77
N THR A 183 1.75 31.32 0.08
CA THR A 183 1.73 31.62 1.53
C THR A 183 2.31 30.52 2.40
N GLY A 184 2.61 29.35 1.82
CA GLY A 184 3.12 28.18 2.53
C GLY A 184 4.56 28.33 3.01
N ILE A 185 4.74 28.35 4.34
CA ILE A 185 6.03 28.20 5.01
C ILE A 185 6.17 26.75 5.45
N TYR A 186 7.29 26.12 5.11
CA TYR A 186 7.62 24.76 5.53
C TYR A 186 8.36 24.79 6.87
N HIS A 187 7.83 24.13 7.90
CA HIS A 187 8.49 23.93 9.18
C HIS A 187 9.00 22.49 9.24
N ALA A 188 10.31 22.27 9.42
CA ALA A 188 10.93 20.97 9.22
C ALA A 188 11.95 20.60 10.31
N ASN A 189 11.97 19.32 10.65
CA ASN A 189 12.93 18.67 11.54
C ASN A 189 13.69 17.58 10.77
N LEU A 190 15.01 17.53 10.97
CA LEU A 190 15.90 16.49 10.45
C LEU A 190 16.44 15.66 11.61
N THR A 191 16.08 14.38 11.67
CA THR A 191 16.45 13.47 12.78
C THR A 191 17.26 12.29 12.24
N LEU A 192 18.32 11.92 12.95
CA LEU A 192 19.12 10.72 12.69
C LEU A 192 18.75 9.64 13.70
N HIS A 193 18.43 8.43 13.22
CA HIS A 193 18.15 7.26 14.04
C HIS A 193 19.19 6.17 13.78
N LEU A 194 19.98 5.83 14.80
CA LEU A 194 21.03 4.81 14.73
C LEU A 194 20.60 3.54 15.47
N TYR A 195 20.80 2.40 14.82
CA TYR A 195 20.67 1.07 15.39
C TYR A 195 22.01 0.36 15.32
N PHE A 196 22.36 -0.40 16.37
CA PHE A 196 23.69 -0.97 16.57
C PHE A 196 23.67 -2.49 16.60
N HIS A 197 24.73 -3.12 16.11
CA HIS A 197 24.92 -4.56 16.21
C HIS A 197 25.18 -4.98 17.67
N THR A 198 24.64 -6.13 18.08
CA THR A 198 24.90 -6.75 19.39
C THR A 198 26.24 -7.50 19.47
N ALA A 199 26.88 -7.76 18.33
CA ALA A 199 28.25 -8.24 18.22
C ALA A 199 28.86 -7.72 16.89
N PRO A 200 30.17 -7.44 16.80
CA PRO A 200 30.77 -6.92 15.58
C PRO A 200 30.55 -7.83 14.36
N PRO A 201 30.17 -7.30 13.19
CA PRO A 201 30.02 -8.11 11.98
C PRO A 201 31.38 -8.68 11.53
N PRO A 202 31.43 -9.92 11.00
CA PRO A 202 32.70 -10.62 10.73
C PRO A 202 33.52 -10.04 9.55
N THR A 203 33.03 -9.02 8.84
CA THR A 203 33.75 -8.26 7.81
C THR A 203 33.01 -6.94 7.56
N PRO A 204 33.69 -5.78 7.39
CA PRO A 204 33.02 -4.55 6.99
C PRO A 204 32.49 -4.66 5.55
N GLN A 205 31.22 -4.32 5.35
CA GLN A 205 30.57 -4.22 4.04
C GLN A 205 30.42 -2.77 3.55
N GLN A 206 30.44 -1.81 4.50
CA GLN A 206 30.39 -0.37 4.27
C GLN A 206 31.74 0.16 3.75
N ALA A 207 31.74 1.33 3.12
CA ALA A 207 32.95 2.02 2.68
C ALA A 207 33.72 2.63 3.87
N ASP A 208 35.04 2.72 3.73
CA ASP A 208 35.96 3.31 4.73
C ASP A 208 36.00 4.84 4.64
N LEU A 209 35.74 5.40 3.46
CA LEU A 209 35.74 6.84 3.19
C LEU A 209 34.64 7.21 2.18
N ILE A 210 33.97 8.34 2.43
CA ILE A 210 33.00 8.96 1.51
C ILE A 210 33.60 10.29 1.03
N VAL A 211 33.76 10.47 -0.29
CA VAL A 211 34.26 11.72 -0.89
C VAL A 211 33.15 12.43 -1.67
N PRO A 212 32.77 13.67 -1.32
CA PRO A 212 31.66 14.38 -1.94
C PRO A 212 32.04 15.05 -3.27
N ILE A 213 31.37 14.66 -4.34
CA ILE A 213 31.47 15.25 -5.69
C ILE A 213 30.35 16.28 -5.89
N SER A 214 30.39 17.33 -5.08
CA SER A 214 29.43 18.44 -5.00
C SER A 214 30.13 19.80 -4.89
N ARG A 215 29.39 20.90 -5.07
CA ARG A 215 29.88 22.29 -4.93
C ARG A 215 30.14 22.64 -3.46
N SER A 216 31.18 23.43 -3.22
CA SER A 216 31.49 23.94 -1.88
C SER A 216 30.64 25.17 -1.51
N LEU A 217 30.34 25.32 -0.23
CA LEU A 217 29.72 26.53 0.34
C LEU A 217 30.73 27.71 0.39
N PRO A 218 30.28 28.98 0.44
CA PRO A 218 28.88 29.43 0.40
C PRO A 218 28.29 29.45 -1.03
N LEU A 219 26.99 29.17 -1.12
CA LEU A 219 26.19 29.19 -2.35
C LEU A 219 24.93 30.03 -2.12
N ASN A 220 24.10 30.23 -3.15
CA ASN A 220 22.73 30.76 -3.05
C ASN A 220 21.69 29.74 -3.57
N ASP A 221 22.06 28.46 -3.43
CA ASP A 221 21.49 27.28 -4.09
C ASP A 221 21.99 26.04 -3.33
N GLY A 222 21.46 24.84 -3.64
CA GLY A 222 21.98 23.57 -3.12
C GLY A 222 23.41 23.26 -3.60
N GLN A 223 24.04 22.26 -2.98
CA GLN A 223 25.41 21.85 -3.34
C GLN A 223 25.49 21.02 -4.63
N TRP A 224 24.35 20.66 -5.23
CA TRP A 224 24.26 20.04 -6.55
C TRP A 224 24.82 20.92 -7.67
N PHE A 225 25.40 20.32 -8.70
CA PHE A 225 25.61 20.99 -9.98
C PHE A 225 24.28 21.18 -10.71
N ALA A 226 24.14 22.27 -11.46
CA ALA A 226 22.90 22.65 -12.14
C ALA A 226 23.16 22.76 -13.66
N LEU A 227 22.99 21.66 -14.38
CA LEU A 227 23.29 21.58 -15.82
C LEU A 227 22.16 22.23 -16.62
N GLN A 228 22.53 23.14 -17.52
CA GLN A 228 21.58 24.02 -18.22
C GLN A 228 21.14 23.53 -19.60
N ASN A 229 21.88 22.60 -20.22
CA ASN A 229 21.58 22.05 -21.55
C ASN A 229 22.51 20.85 -21.88
N ALA A 230 22.26 20.18 -23.01
CA ALA A 230 23.01 19.02 -23.49
C ALA A 230 24.51 19.21 -23.79
N THR A 231 25.03 20.45 -23.81
CA THR A 231 26.48 20.74 -23.96
C THR A 231 27.16 21.11 -22.64
N ASP A 232 26.38 21.28 -21.57
CA ASP A 232 26.89 21.59 -20.24
C ASP A 232 27.52 20.34 -19.60
N VAL A 233 28.71 20.50 -19.05
CA VAL A 233 29.44 19.45 -18.33
C VAL A 233 29.93 20.04 -17.02
N GLN A 234 29.41 19.51 -15.91
CA GLN A 234 29.69 19.98 -14.56
C GLN A 234 30.39 18.89 -13.77
N GLY A 235 31.26 19.26 -12.82
CA GLY A 235 32.11 18.26 -12.17
C GLY A 235 33.05 18.82 -11.11
N LYS A 236 33.90 17.93 -10.59
CA LYS A 236 34.86 18.23 -9.53
C LYS A 236 36.15 17.44 -9.71
N LYS A 237 37.28 18.08 -9.43
CA LYS A 237 38.58 17.42 -9.33
C LYS A 237 38.82 16.93 -7.91
N LEU A 238 39.26 15.69 -7.78
CA LEU A 238 39.61 15.06 -6.51
C LEU A 238 40.68 13.99 -6.71
N ALA A 239 41.53 13.78 -5.71
CA ALA A 239 42.48 12.67 -5.67
C ALA A 239 41.88 11.46 -4.93
N ILE A 240 42.15 10.25 -5.42
CA ILE A 240 41.79 9.01 -4.72
C ILE A 240 42.98 8.58 -3.85
N PRO A 241 42.79 8.18 -2.57
CA PRO A 241 43.85 7.64 -1.74
C PRO A 241 44.52 6.42 -2.40
N SER A 242 45.85 6.41 -2.45
CA SER A 242 46.64 5.43 -3.21
C SER A 242 46.57 3.99 -2.67
N ASN A 243 45.87 3.75 -1.55
CA ASN A 243 45.58 2.42 -1.00
C ASN A 243 44.12 1.97 -1.22
N THR A 244 43.34 2.68 -2.03
CA THR A 244 41.97 2.27 -2.39
C THR A 244 41.98 0.93 -3.14
N TYR A 245 41.14 -0.02 -2.73
CA TYR A 245 40.97 -1.31 -3.44
C TYR A 245 39.58 -1.52 -4.05
N ARG A 246 38.59 -0.69 -3.69
CA ARG A 246 37.26 -0.62 -4.32
C ARG A 246 36.77 0.81 -4.37
N ALA A 247 36.08 1.18 -5.45
CA ALA A 247 35.43 2.48 -5.58
C ALA A 247 34.06 2.35 -6.25
N VAL A 248 33.02 2.91 -5.64
CA VAL A 248 31.65 2.96 -6.16
C VAL A 248 31.17 4.41 -6.12
N LEU A 249 30.63 4.91 -7.22
CA LEU A 249 30.04 6.24 -7.31
C LEU A 249 28.53 6.13 -7.20
N GLU A 250 27.94 6.74 -6.17
CA GLU A 250 26.49 6.91 -6.02
C GLU A 250 26.10 8.29 -6.56
N VAL A 251 25.33 8.34 -7.65
CA VAL A 251 24.92 9.60 -8.30
C VAL A 251 23.46 9.93 -7.96
N PHE A 252 23.21 11.18 -7.62
CA PHE A 252 21.88 11.76 -7.36
C PHE A 252 21.45 12.58 -8.58
N VAL A 253 20.23 12.37 -9.07
CA VAL A 253 19.72 13.01 -10.30
C VAL A 253 18.30 13.52 -10.08
N SER A 254 18.02 14.75 -10.50
CA SER A 254 16.64 15.27 -10.66
C SER A 254 16.55 16.27 -11.81
N PHE A 255 15.39 16.36 -12.44
CA PHE A 255 15.14 17.09 -13.69
C PHE A 255 13.97 18.08 -13.50
N HIS A 256 14.14 19.33 -13.95
CA HIS A 256 13.27 20.46 -13.60
C HIS A 256 13.02 21.36 -14.81
N SER A 257 12.11 22.34 -14.69
CA SER A 257 11.85 23.33 -15.74
C SER A 257 11.45 22.64 -17.06
N ASN A 258 12.08 22.97 -18.19
CA ASN A 258 11.74 22.44 -19.51
C ASN A 258 11.96 20.92 -19.64
N ASP A 259 12.72 20.30 -18.74
CA ASP A 259 12.90 18.85 -18.67
C ASP A 259 12.14 18.16 -17.53
N GLU A 260 11.29 18.85 -16.76
CA GLU A 260 10.46 18.21 -15.70
C GLU A 260 9.57 17.08 -16.27
N PHE A 261 9.12 17.24 -17.52
CA PHE A 261 8.27 16.30 -18.25
C PHE A 261 8.96 15.67 -19.46
N TRP A 262 10.30 15.54 -19.46
CA TRP A 262 11.13 15.16 -20.63
C TRP A 262 10.60 13.97 -21.45
N TYR A 263 10.00 12.98 -20.79
CA TYR A 263 9.38 11.77 -21.37
C TYR A 263 8.14 12.04 -22.24
N THR A 264 7.58 13.25 -22.18
CA THR A 264 6.45 13.75 -22.98
C THR A 264 6.89 14.65 -24.15
N ASN A 265 8.17 15.06 -24.20
CA ASN A 265 8.63 16.06 -25.15
C ASN A 265 8.63 15.52 -26.60
N PRO A 266 8.09 16.27 -27.57
CA PRO A 266 8.13 15.87 -28.98
C PRO A 266 9.48 16.23 -29.63
N PRO A 267 9.77 15.67 -30.83
CA PRO A 267 10.95 16.06 -31.61
C PRO A 267 10.89 17.53 -32.07
N ASN A 268 12.07 18.16 -32.20
CA ASN A 268 12.20 19.56 -32.62
C ASN A 268 11.56 19.84 -34.00
N ASP A 269 11.46 18.84 -34.87
CA ASP A 269 10.86 18.99 -36.20
C ASP A 269 9.34 19.15 -36.17
N TYR A 270 8.66 18.48 -35.23
CA TYR A 270 7.23 18.68 -34.99
C TYR A 270 6.95 20.09 -34.44
N ILE A 271 7.78 20.57 -33.51
CA ILE A 271 7.72 21.91 -32.94
C ILE A 271 7.89 22.97 -34.04
N ARG A 272 8.92 22.82 -34.89
CA ARG A 272 9.20 23.72 -36.03
C ARG A 272 8.08 23.69 -37.08
N ALA A 273 7.58 22.52 -37.45
CA ALA A 273 6.53 22.39 -38.47
C ALA A 273 5.18 23.01 -38.04
N ASN A 274 4.90 23.02 -36.73
CA ASN A 274 3.66 23.58 -36.17
C ASN A 274 3.82 24.98 -35.55
N ASN A 275 5.01 25.61 -35.66
CA ASN A 275 5.33 26.92 -35.06
C ASN A 275 5.04 27.02 -33.55
N LEU A 276 5.26 25.95 -32.80
CA LEU A 276 5.01 25.90 -31.36
C LEU A 276 6.13 26.62 -30.59
N SER A 277 5.82 27.73 -29.90
CA SER A 277 6.82 28.51 -29.15
C SER A 277 7.02 28.05 -27.71
N ASN A 278 6.00 27.42 -27.12
CA ASN A 278 5.92 27.11 -25.69
C ASN A 278 5.74 25.59 -25.48
N VAL A 279 6.64 24.79 -26.07
CA VAL A 279 6.70 23.32 -25.92
C VAL A 279 8.17 22.93 -25.82
N PRO A 280 8.60 22.07 -24.87
CA PRO A 280 10.00 21.75 -24.68
C PRO A 280 10.37 20.62 -25.63
N GLY A 281 11.54 20.74 -26.25
CA GLY A 281 11.95 19.88 -27.35
C GLY A 281 12.89 18.73 -26.97
N ASN A 282 13.77 18.44 -27.92
CA ASN A 282 14.80 17.40 -27.90
C ASN A 282 14.27 15.95 -27.77
N GLY A 283 12.97 15.74 -27.99
CA GLY A 283 12.35 14.41 -27.98
C GLY A 283 12.35 13.76 -26.59
N ALA A 284 11.83 12.53 -26.53
CA ALA A 284 11.43 11.90 -25.27
C ALA A 284 12.54 11.16 -24.51
N PHE A 285 13.83 11.28 -24.89
CA PHE A 285 14.93 10.51 -24.29
C PHE A 285 16.02 11.38 -23.66
N ARG A 286 16.52 10.97 -22.49
CA ARG A 286 17.59 11.62 -21.72
C ARG A 286 18.53 10.55 -21.13
N GLU A 287 19.84 10.77 -21.22
CA GLU A 287 20.89 9.90 -20.65
C GLU A 287 21.88 10.74 -19.87
N VAL A 288 22.06 10.49 -18.58
CA VAL A 288 23.17 11.09 -17.82
C VAL A 288 24.44 10.29 -18.11
N ILE A 289 25.48 10.96 -18.58
CA ILE A 289 26.82 10.42 -18.82
C ILE A 289 27.72 10.79 -17.64
N VAL A 290 28.44 9.80 -17.12
CA VAL A 290 29.46 9.98 -16.08
C VAL A 290 30.84 9.73 -16.67
N LYS A 291 31.73 10.72 -16.54
CA LYS A 291 33.12 10.66 -17.02
C LYS A 291 34.13 10.72 -15.87
N VAL A 292 35.27 10.07 -16.06
CA VAL A 292 36.48 10.30 -15.24
C VAL A 292 37.66 10.62 -16.15
N ASN A 293 38.18 11.84 -16.00
CA ASN A 293 39.05 12.56 -16.93
C ASN A 293 38.37 12.74 -18.30
N ASP A 294 38.36 11.69 -19.14
CA ASP A 294 37.65 11.65 -20.42
C ASP A 294 36.91 10.31 -20.66
N ASP A 295 37.25 9.25 -19.93
CA ASP A 295 36.61 7.92 -20.07
C ASP A 295 35.16 7.97 -19.55
N ILE A 296 34.20 7.43 -20.30
CA ILE A 296 32.82 7.23 -19.83
C ILE A 296 32.82 6.00 -18.91
N VAL A 297 32.81 6.22 -17.59
CA VAL A 297 32.83 5.14 -16.60
C VAL A 297 31.45 4.52 -16.38
N GLY A 298 30.38 5.23 -16.75
CA GLY A 298 29.01 4.73 -16.69
C GLY A 298 27.98 5.72 -17.25
N ALA A 299 26.75 5.25 -17.37
CA ALA A 299 25.57 6.02 -17.76
C ALA A 299 24.41 5.75 -16.80
N ILE A 300 23.43 6.66 -16.75
CA ILE A 300 22.21 6.53 -15.95
C ILE A 300 21.03 6.97 -16.81
N TRP A 301 20.06 6.08 -16.96
CA TRP A 301 18.76 6.37 -17.57
C TRP A 301 17.75 6.40 -16.42
N PRO A 302 17.37 7.60 -15.93
CA PRO A 302 16.73 7.74 -14.63
C PRO A 302 15.31 7.18 -14.63
N PHE A 303 14.90 6.64 -13.48
CA PHE A 303 13.49 6.38 -13.21
C PHE A 303 12.69 7.68 -13.35
N THR A 304 11.59 7.64 -14.09
CA THR A 304 10.73 8.80 -14.31
C THR A 304 9.87 9.08 -13.07
N VAL A 305 10.48 9.73 -12.08
CA VAL A 305 9.80 10.37 -10.96
C VAL A 305 8.77 11.37 -11.51
N ILE A 306 7.59 11.41 -10.90
CA ILE A 306 6.62 12.49 -11.10
C ILE A 306 6.50 13.23 -9.77
N TYR A 307 6.80 14.53 -9.79
CA TYR A 307 6.76 15.40 -8.61
C TYR A 307 5.32 15.67 -8.14
N THR A 308 5.16 16.22 -6.93
CA THR A 308 3.85 16.22 -6.27
C THR A 308 2.83 17.19 -6.89
N GLY A 309 3.27 18.10 -7.76
CA GLY A 309 2.43 18.90 -8.66
C GLY A 309 2.23 18.31 -10.07
N GLY A 310 3.07 17.37 -10.51
CA GLY A 310 3.25 17.02 -11.92
C GLY A 310 2.11 16.24 -12.59
N VAL A 311 1.91 16.46 -13.90
CA VAL A 311 0.84 15.90 -14.77
C VAL A 311 -0.58 16.33 -14.36
N ASN A 312 -0.98 16.08 -13.12
CA ASN A 312 -2.19 16.58 -12.51
C ASN A 312 -2.02 16.54 -10.97
N PRO A 313 -1.95 17.70 -10.30
CA PRO A 313 -1.60 17.77 -8.87
C PRO A 313 -2.64 17.13 -7.93
N LEU A 314 -3.84 16.80 -8.41
CA LEU A 314 -4.85 16.12 -7.57
C LEU A 314 -4.55 14.62 -7.38
N LEU A 315 -3.75 14.02 -8.26
CA LEU A 315 -3.36 12.60 -8.20
C LEU A 315 -2.53 12.30 -6.95
N TRP A 316 -1.64 13.22 -6.57
CA TRP A 316 -0.56 12.99 -5.60
C TRP A 316 -0.86 13.40 -4.15
N ARG A 317 -2.12 13.72 -3.83
CA ARG A 317 -2.55 14.32 -2.55
C ARG A 317 -3.60 13.46 -1.83
N PRO A 318 -3.26 12.53 -0.91
CA PRO A 318 -2.03 12.49 -0.11
C PRO A 318 -0.94 11.49 -0.53
N ILE A 319 -1.27 10.51 -1.38
CA ILE A 319 -0.31 9.47 -1.79
C ILE A 319 0.51 10.01 -2.95
N THR A 320 1.79 10.30 -2.72
CA THR A 320 2.65 10.94 -3.72
C THR A 320 3.17 9.94 -4.75
N GLY A 321 3.81 10.44 -5.83
CA GLY A 321 4.43 9.60 -6.85
C GLY A 321 5.57 8.74 -6.27
N ILE A 322 5.76 7.52 -6.77
CA ILE A 322 6.96 6.71 -6.47
C ILE A 322 8.22 7.56 -6.72
N GLY A 323 9.18 7.51 -5.79
CA GLY A 323 10.44 8.24 -5.85
C GLY A 323 10.33 9.77 -5.72
N SER A 324 9.17 10.33 -5.35
CA SER A 324 8.99 11.77 -5.22
C SER A 324 9.49 12.34 -3.88
N PHE A 325 9.28 11.62 -2.79
CA PHE A 325 9.82 11.97 -1.47
C PHE A 325 11.22 11.38 -1.28
N ASN A 326 11.46 10.16 -1.75
CA ASN A 326 12.76 9.48 -1.65
C ASN A 326 13.36 9.30 -3.05
N LEU A 327 14.01 10.33 -3.61
CA LEU A 327 14.50 10.25 -4.99
C LEU A 327 15.56 9.15 -5.18
N PRO A 328 15.46 8.32 -6.25
CA PRO A 328 16.43 7.26 -6.50
C PRO A 328 17.86 7.77 -6.72
N THR A 329 18.83 6.99 -6.25
CA THR A 329 20.25 7.13 -6.57
C THR A 329 20.77 5.92 -7.33
N TYR A 330 21.86 6.11 -8.06
CA TYR A 330 22.37 5.14 -9.04
C TYR A 330 23.84 4.83 -8.77
N ASP A 331 24.13 3.55 -8.49
CA ASP A 331 25.47 3.07 -8.15
C ASP A 331 26.25 2.62 -9.41
N ILE A 332 27.46 3.16 -9.59
CA ILE A 332 28.40 2.81 -10.68
C ILE A 332 29.70 2.31 -10.04
N ASP A 333 30.05 1.03 -10.23
CA ASP A 333 31.27 0.44 -9.66
C ASP A 333 32.48 0.73 -10.56
N ILE A 334 33.26 1.75 -10.19
CA ILE A 334 34.43 2.23 -10.95
C ILE A 334 35.73 1.51 -10.56
N THR A 335 35.66 0.45 -9.74
CA THR A 335 36.82 -0.36 -9.32
C THR A 335 37.71 -0.82 -10.49
N PRO A 336 37.19 -1.22 -11.67
CA PRO A 336 38.02 -1.54 -12.83
C PRO A 336 38.96 -0.42 -13.30
N PHE A 337 38.60 0.85 -13.05
CA PHE A 337 39.37 2.03 -13.45
C PHE A 337 40.46 2.41 -12.43
N LEU A 338 40.51 1.83 -11.23
CA LEU A 338 41.49 2.20 -10.18
C LEU A 338 42.95 2.15 -10.65
N GLY A 339 43.28 1.26 -11.61
CA GLY A 339 44.61 1.24 -12.24
C GLY A 339 45.02 2.53 -12.96
N LYS A 340 44.06 3.41 -13.32
CA LYS A 340 44.30 4.77 -13.83
C LYS A 340 44.23 5.86 -12.75
N LEU A 341 43.68 5.55 -11.56
CA LEU A 341 43.24 6.55 -10.57
C LEU A 341 43.99 6.51 -9.22
N LEU A 342 44.93 5.57 -9.04
CA LEU A 342 45.72 5.40 -7.82
C LEU A 342 47.08 6.13 -7.83
N ASP A 343 47.28 7.07 -8.77
CA ASP A 343 48.58 7.73 -8.96
C ASP A 343 48.86 8.88 -7.98
N GLY A 344 47.86 9.24 -7.16
CA GLY A 344 47.94 10.28 -6.14
C GLY A 344 47.73 11.71 -6.65
N LYS A 345 47.34 11.89 -7.93
CA LYS A 345 46.93 13.18 -8.48
C LYS A 345 45.42 13.36 -8.40
N GLU A 346 44.95 14.56 -8.74
CA GLU A 346 43.52 14.80 -8.96
C GLU A 346 43.07 14.26 -10.32
N HIS A 347 41.88 13.68 -10.34
CA HIS A 347 41.15 13.25 -11.53
C HIS A 347 39.84 14.03 -11.64
N ASP A 348 39.40 14.29 -12.88
CA ASP A 348 38.21 15.09 -13.15
C ASP A 348 36.97 14.21 -13.19
N PHE A 349 36.02 14.38 -12.26
CA PHE A 349 34.75 13.66 -12.25
C PHE A 349 33.67 14.55 -12.85
N GLY A 350 33.25 14.23 -14.07
CA GLY A 350 32.34 15.05 -14.87
C GLY A 350 31.00 14.38 -15.15
N PHE A 351 29.93 15.17 -15.13
CA PHE A 351 28.56 14.79 -15.46
C PHE A 351 28.07 15.62 -16.64
N GLY A 352 27.36 14.99 -17.57
CA GLY A 352 26.64 15.67 -18.67
C GLY A 352 25.35 14.91 -18.97
N VAL A 353 24.38 15.54 -19.66
CA VAL A 353 23.10 14.87 -19.97
C VAL A 353 22.74 14.99 -21.45
N THR A 354 22.73 13.86 -22.15
CA THR A 354 22.32 13.77 -23.56
C THR A 354 20.89 14.32 -23.73
N ASN A 355 20.70 15.17 -24.76
CA ASN A 355 19.45 15.85 -25.12
C ASN A 355 18.86 16.84 -24.08
N ALA A 356 19.54 17.11 -22.96
CA ALA A 356 18.99 17.95 -21.90
C ALA A 356 18.63 19.39 -22.30
N LEU A 357 17.57 19.86 -21.66
CA LEU A 357 17.18 21.26 -21.50
C LEU A 357 17.50 21.73 -20.07
N ASP A 358 17.19 22.98 -19.75
CA ASP A 358 17.25 23.49 -18.37
C ASP A 358 16.16 22.81 -17.51
N VAL A 359 16.40 22.35 -16.27
CA VAL A 359 17.67 22.24 -15.51
C VAL A 359 17.78 20.82 -14.91
N TRP A 360 18.98 20.24 -14.97
CA TRP A 360 19.29 18.98 -14.28
C TRP A 360 20.16 19.23 -13.04
N TYR A 361 19.67 18.83 -11.86
CA TYR A 361 20.47 18.83 -10.64
C TYR A 361 21.18 17.49 -10.46
N ILE A 362 22.51 17.53 -10.42
CA ILE A 362 23.37 16.34 -10.34
C ILE A 362 24.51 16.59 -9.34
N ASP A 363 24.76 15.63 -8.46
CA ASP A 363 26.01 15.46 -7.73
C ASP A 363 26.19 13.97 -7.40
N ALA A 364 27.30 13.62 -6.75
CA ALA A 364 27.58 12.23 -6.41
C ALA A 364 28.43 12.08 -5.14
N ASN A 365 28.33 10.90 -4.52
CA ASN A 365 29.18 10.48 -3.42
C ASN A 365 30.05 9.32 -3.87
N LEU A 366 31.36 9.48 -3.75
CA LEU A 366 32.34 8.46 -4.07
C LEU A 366 32.65 7.63 -2.81
N HIS A 367 32.11 6.42 -2.78
CA HIS A 367 32.30 5.42 -1.73
C HIS A 367 33.61 4.67 -2.00
N LEU A 368 34.57 4.74 -1.07
CA LEU A 368 35.91 4.18 -1.20
C LEU A 368 36.19 3.17 -0.09
N TRP A 369 36.78 2.03 -0.48
CA TRP A 369 37.29 1.03 0.46
C TRP A 369 38.82 1.01 0.43
N LEU A 370 39.44 1.08 1.61
CA LEU A 370 40.86 1.37 1.80
C LEU A 370 41.62 0.17 2.38
N ASP A 371 42.80 -0.12 1.84
CA ASP A 371 43.67 -1.17 2.35
C ASP A 371 44.44 -0.68 3.58
N HIS A 372 43.89 -0.95 4.77
CA HIS A 372 44.49 -0.59 6.06
C HIS A 372 45.80 -1.34 6.39
N LYS A 373 46.28 -2.23 5.51
CA LYS A 373 47.55 -2.97 5.69
C LYS A 373 48.59 -2.63 4.62
N SER A 374 48.29 -1.72 3.68
CA SER A 374 49.25 -1.26 2.67
C SER A 374 49.11 0.24 2.45
N GLU A 375 50.23 0.97 2.44
CA GLU A 375 50.23 2.39 2.08
C GLU A 375 49.83 2.64 0.62
N LYS A 376 49.98 1.61 -0.24
CA LYS A 376 49.59 1.65 -1.65
C LYS A 376 49.01 0.32 -2.14
N THR A 377 47.95 0.42 -2.91
CA THR A 377 47.48 -0.62 -3.83
C THR A 377 48.10 -0.37 -5.21
N SER A 378 47.93 -1.31 -6.13
CA SER A 378 48.26 -1.10 -7.54
C SER A 378 47.23 -1.78 -8.42
N GLY A 379 47.10 -1.36 -9.68
CA GLY A 379 46.10 -1.93 -10.56
C GLY A 379 46.36 -1.64 -12.03
N SER A 380 45.53 -2.21 -12.89
CA SER A 380 45.57 -1.98 -14.34
C SER A 380 44.19 -2.18 -14.96
N LEU A 381 43.81 -1.31 -15.89
CA LEU A 381 42.63 -1.51 -16.72
C LEU A 381 42.98 -2.55 -17.81
N ILE A 382 42.30 -3.69 -17.81
CA ILE A 382 42.54 -4.83 -18.72
C ILE A 382 41.74 -4.66 -20.02
N SER A 383 40.47 -4.27 -19.90
CA SER A 383 39.59 -4.01 -21.05
C SER A 383 38.62 -2.88 -20.73
N TYR A 384 38.25 -2.09 -21.73
CA TYR A 384 37.23 -1.06 -21.62
C TYR A 384 36.51 -0.92 -22.95
N GLU A 385 35.18 -0.89 -22.88
CA GLU A 385 34.28 -0.81 -24.02
C GLU A 385 33.11 0.08 -23.62
N ALA A 386 32.91 1.20 -24.34
CA ALA A 386 31.78 2.10 -24.14
C ALA A 386 31.34 2.67 -25.50
N PRO A 387 30.74 1.85 -26.39
CA PRO A 387 30.31 2.30 -27.71
C PRO A 387 29.32 3.47 -27.59
N GLU A 388 29.18 4.25 -28.65
CA GLU A 388 28.27 5.40 -28.67
C GLU A 388 26.80 4.99 -28.43
N LEU A 389 25.99 5.95 -27.97
CA LEU A 389 24.56 5.77 -27.78
C LEU A 389 23.90 5.51 -29.15
N VAL A 390 23.24 4.37 -29.29
CA VAL A 390 22.37 4.11 -30.45
C VAL A 390 20.97 4.63 -30.10
N LEU A 391 20.57 5.74 -30.71
CA LEU A 391 19.27 6.39 -30.53
C LEU A 391 18.55 6.48 -31.89
N ASN A 392 17.32 5.98 -31.97
CA ASN A 392 16.44 6.14 -33.12
C ASN A 392 15.15 6.89 -32.72
N VAL A 393 14.66 7.77 -33.59
CA VAL A 393 13.42 8.53 -33.40
C VAL A 393 12.61 8.48 -34.69
N ASP A 394 11.66 7.54 -34.76
CA ASP A 394 10.71 7.46 -35.86
C ASP A 394 9.58 8.46 -35.61
N SER A 395 9.28 9.31 -36.59
CA SER A 395 8.26 10.37 -36.46
C SER A 395 7.31 10.41 -37.66
N GLY A 396 6.01 10.47 -37.38
CA GLY A 396 4.97 10.62 -38.38
C GLY A 396 3.82 11.48 -37.86
N PHE A 397 3.61 12.65 -38.45
CA PHE A 397 2.63 13.63 -37.99
C PHE A 397 2.03 14.43 -39.16
N SER A 398 0.87 15.03 -38.91
CA SER A 398 0.12 15.87 -39.86
C SER A 398 -0.57 17.00 -39.09
N GLY A 399 0.07 18.17 -39.03
CA GLY A 399 -0.34 19.21 -38.09
C GLY A 399 -0.02 18.80 -36.65
N LEU A 400 -0.97 19.02 -35.74
CA LEU A 400 -0.83 18.73 -34.30
C LEU A 400 -1.12 17.26 -33.91
N ASP A 401 -1.49 16.41 -34.87
CA ASP A 401 -1.72 14.97 -34.63
C ASP A 401 -0.56 14.14 -35.21
N GLY A 402 -0.09 13.15 -34.46
CA GLY A 402 1.06 12.34 -34.86
C GLY A 402 1.56 11.36 -33.80
N GLN A 403 2.52 10.53 -34.20
CA GLN A 403 3.18 9.54 -33.36
C GLN A 403 4.70 9.68 -33.47
N PHE A 404 5.36 9.57 -32.31
CA PHE A 404 6.81 9.57 -32.15
C PHE A 404 7.22 8.31 -31.42
N ILE A 405 8.03 7.46 -32.04
CA ILE A 405 8.60 6.27 -31.42
C ILE A 405 10.09 6.51 -31.22
N THR A 406 10.50 6.69 -29.96
CA THR A 406 11.90 6.84 -29.56
C THR A 406 12.38 5.52 -28.98
N SER A 407 13.46 4.96 -29.55
CA SER A 407 14.13 3.79 -29.00
C SER A 407 15.63 4.03 -28.84
N ALA A 408 16.22 3.50 -27.77
CA ALA A 408 17.65 3.64 -27.53
C ALA A 408 18.26 2.37 -26.92
N ASN A 409 19.54 2.14 -27.20
CA ASN A 409 20.34 1.13 -26.50
C ASN A 409 21.77 1.64 -26.20
N ARG A 410 22.32 1.17 -25.08
CA ARG A 410 23.69 1.48 -24.64
C ARG A 410 24.33 0.26 -23.99
N HIS A 411 25.63 0.06 -24.24
CA HIS A 411 26.48 -0.86 -23.49
C HIS A 411 27.71 -0.11 -22.95
N ILE A 412 28.11 -0.43 -21.74
CA ILE A 412 29.38 -0.02 -21.13
C ILE A 412 29.93 -1.26 -20.39
N SER A 413 31.22 -1.57 -20.51
CA SER A 413 31.89 -2.57 -19.68
C SER A 413 33.37 -2.25 -19.48
N ALA A 414 33.86 -2.51 -18.27
CA ALA A 414 35.26 -2.37 -17.92
C ALA A 414 35.73 -3.58 -17.12
N THR A 415 36.89 -4.12 -17.46
CA THR A 415 37.57 -5.17 -16.69
C THR A 415 38.89 -4.61 -16.19
N GLY A 416 39.18 -4.73 -14.88
CA GLY A 416 40.39 -4.20 -14.28
C GLY A 416 40.92 -5.07 -13.15
N LEU A 417 42.23 -4.99 -12.95
CA LEU A 417 42.97 -5.68 -11.90
C LEU A 417 43.24 -4.74 -10.74
N VAL A 418 43.07 -5.22 -9.52
CA VAL A 418 43.50 -4.53 -8.29
C VAL A 418 44.33 -5.48 -7.43
N LYS A 419 45.46 -4.98 -6.93
CA LYS A 419 46.41 -5.65 -6.03
C LYS A 419 46.45 -4.92 -4.70
N SER A 420 46.15 -5.65 -3.64
CA SER A 420 46.09 -5.19 -2.25
C SER A 420 46.71 -6.24 -1.32
N SER A 421 46.83 -5.91 -0.03
CA SER A 421 47.22 -6.84 1.04
C SER A 421 46.29 -8.05 1.17
N TYR A 422 45.04 -7.92 0.71
CA TYR A 422 44.08 -9.02 0.66
C TYR A 422 44.39 -9.98 -0.49
N GLY A 423 45.00 -9.49 -1.57
CA GLY A 423 45.44 -10.26 -2.74
C GLY A 423 45.23 -9.52 -4.07
N GLU A 424 45.32 -10.27 -5.17
CA GLU A 424 45.02 -9.82 -6.53
C GLU A 424 43.57 -10.23 -6.89
N VAL A 425 42.75 -9.27 -7.32
CA VAL A 425 41.36 -9.50 -7.75
C VAL A 425 41.13 -8.81 -9.09
N THR A 426 40.49 -9.54 -10.02
CA THR A 426 39.99 -8.97 -11.28
C THR A 426 38.51 -8.66 -11.13
N THR A 427 38.13 -7.39 -11.31
CA THR A 427 36.73 -6.98 -11.35
C THR A 427 36.29 -6.72 -12.79
N LYS A 428 35.08 -7.14 -13.15
CA LYS A 428 34.40 -6.76 -14.39
C LYS A 428 33.09 -6.06 -14.07
N PHE A 429 33.02 -4.76 -14.35
CA PHE A 429 31.79 -3.98 -14.34
C PHE A 429 31.11 -4.01 -15.71
N TYR A 430 29.79 -3.96 -15.74
CA TYR A 430 29.03 -3.71 -16.95
C TYR A 430 27.70 -3.00 -16.69
N GLN A 431 27.22 -2.28 -17.71
CA GLN A 431 25.86 -1.79 -17.84
C GLN A 431 25.32 -2.11 -19.23
N ARG A 432 24.04 -2.42 -19.32
CA ARG A 432 23.27 -2.60 -20.55
C ARG A 432 21.92 -1.93 -20.36
N PHE A 433 21.51 -1.13 -21.34
CA PHE A 433 20.25 -0.39 -21.29
C PHE A 433 19.46 -0.57 -22.59
N SER A 434 18.14 -0.63 -22.46
CA SER A 434 17.17 -0.63 -23.57
C SER A 434 15.99 0.28 -23.22
N TYR A 435 15.62 1.15 -24.14
CA TYR A 435 14.58 2.17 -23.94
C TYR A 435 13.62 2.14 -25.12
N GLU A 436 12.34 2.26 -24.82
CA GLU A 436 11.28 2.41 -25.81
C GLU A 436 10.23 3.39 -25.27
N ASN A 437 9.82 4.35 -26.10
CA ASN A 437 8.75 5.31 -25.81
C ASN A 437 7.93 5.55 -27.07
N SER A 438 6.63 5.35 -26.99
CA SER A 438 5.65 5.81 -27.98
C SER A 438 4.87 6.98 -27.40
N ASN A 439 5.09 8.17 -27.96
CA ASN A 439 4.40 9.42 -27.63
C ASN A 439 3.45 9.78 -28.79
N VAL A 440 2.15 9.85 -28.51
CA VAL A 440 1.08 10.02 -29.52
C VAL A 440 0.25 11.26 -29.18
N TYR A 441 0.12 12.18 -30.13
CA TYR A 441 -0.80 13.31 -30.09
C TYR A 441 -1.99 13.06 -31.02
N SER A 442 -3.19 13.39 -30.57
CA SER A 442 -4.43 13.14 -31.30
C SER A 442 -5.51 14.19 -30.98
N LYS A 443 -6.51 14.30 -31.88
CA LYS A 443 -7.61 15.28 -31.80
C LYS A 443 -7.10 16.72 -31.87
N ASN A 444 -6.32 17.02 -32.91
CA ASN A 444 -5.61 18.29 -33.07
C ASN A 444 -4.75 18.65 -31.83
N GLY A 445 -3.98 17.68 -31.33
CA GLY A 445 -3.11 17.81 -30.16
C GLY A 445 -3.80 17.86 -28.78
N SER A 446 -5.14 17.84 -28.70
CA SER A 446 -5.88 17.95 -27.43
C SER A 446 -5.83 16.69 -26.54
N VAL A 447 -5.32 15.56 -27.07
CA VAL A 447 -5.07 14.33 -26.30
C VAL A 447 -3.65 13.83 -26.58
N GLN A 448 -2.88 13.60 -25.51
CA GLN A 448 -1.55 13.00 -25.56
C GLN A 448 -1.51 11.66 -24.82
N VAL A 449 -0.83 10.68 -25.40
CA VAL A 449 -0.59 9.36 -24.78
C VAL A 449 0.88 8.98 -24.90
N VAL A 450 1.54 8.78 -23.76
CA VAL A 450 2.91 8.27 -23.64
C VAL A 450 2.86 6.86 -23.07
N ASN A 451 3.55 5.93 -23.71
CA ASN A 451 3.85 4.60 -23.19
C ASN A 451 5.35 4.37 -23.28
N GLN A 452 6.03 4.24 -22.14
CA GLN A 452 7.48 4.16 -22.02
C GLN A 452 7.89 2.93 -21.19
N THR A 453 8.97 2.26 -21.60
CA THR A 453 9.70 1.29 -20.77
C THR A 453 11.19 1.60 -20.81
N ILE A 454 11.80 1.67 -19.62
CA ILE A 454 13.26 1.66 -19.44
C ILE A 454 13.63 0.31 -18.85
N ASP A 455 14.49 -0.47 -19.52
CA ASP A 455 15.15 -1.65 -18.98
C ASP A 455 16.63 -1.31 -18.75
N ALA A 456 17.04 -1.39 -17.48
CA ALA A 456 18.38 -1.08 -17.02
C ALA A 456 18.97 -2.29 -16.30
N LYS A 457 20.09 -2.82 -16.82
CA LYS A 457 20.81 -3.93 -16.20
C LYS A 457 22.27 -3.58 -15.97
N SER A 458 22.73 -3.70 -14.72
CA SER A 458 24.12 -3.50 -14.35
C SER A 458 24.66 -4.68 -13.53
N GLY A 459 25.98 -4.79 -13.44
CA GLY A 459 26.60 -5.75 -12.53
C GLY A 459 28.11 -5.61 -12.42
N VAL A 460 28.65 -6.12 -11.32
CA VAL A 460 30.08 -6.24 -11.04
C VAL A 460 30.39 -7.68 -10.63
N PHE A 461 31.36 -8.30 -11.32
CA PHE A 461 31.81 -9.66 -11.04
C PHE A 461 33.27 -9.65 -10.61
N ALA A 462 33.59 -10.31 -9.50
CA ALA A 462 34.94 -10.42 -8.96
C ALA A 462 35.49 -11.85 -9.17
N ASN A 463 36.42 -12.00 -10.13
CA ASN A 463 37.16 -13.25 -10.31
C ASN A 463 38.24 -13.38 -9.23
N ASN A 464 38.44 -14.60 -8.71
CA ASN A 464 39.27 -14.90 -7.54
C ASN A 464 38.81 -14.14 -6.27
N ALA A 465 37.50 -14.09 -6.02
CA ALA A 465 36.89 -13.42 -4.87
C ALA A 465 37.42 -13.90 -3.51
N LEU A 466 38.43 -13.20 -3.02
CA LEU A 466 38.77 -13.11 -1.59
C LEU A 466 37.59 -12.52 -0.81
N SER A 467 37.60 -12.65 0.52
CA SER A 467 36.43 -12.41 1.40
C SER A 467 35.92 -10.97 1.48
N VAL A 468 36.36 -10.07 0.61
CA VAL A 468 36.23 -8.61 0.73
C VAL A 468 35.41 -8.00 -0.42
N LEU A 469 35.32 -8.68 -1.58
CA LEU A 469 34.57 -8.19 -2.73
C LEU A 469 33.34 -9.05 -3.02
N LEU A 470 32.19 -8.39 -3.09
CA LEU A 470 30.89 -8.97 -3.42
C LEU A 470 30.67 -8.85 -4.94
N SER A 471 30.31 -9.95 -5.60
CA SER A 471 29.76 -9.86 -6.95
C SER A 471 28.28 -9.55 -6.88
N GLU A 472 27.78 -8.66 -7.73
CA GLU A 472 26.40 -8.20 -7.71
C GLU A 472 25.88 -7.99 -9.14
N GLU A 473 24.61 -8.29 -9.37
CA GLU A 473 23.89 -7.98 -10.59
C GLU A 473 22.50 -7.41 -10.24
N LEU A 474 22.15 -6.32 -10.91
CA LEU A 474 20.94 -5.53 -10.69
C LEU A 474 20.19 -5.40 -12.03
N HIS A 475 18.92 -5.78 -12.04
CA HIS A 475 18.02 -5.60 -13.18
C HIS A 475 16.80 -4.80 -12.73
N GLN A 476 16.61 -3.63 -13.31
CA GLN A 476 15.53 -2.70 -13.00
C GLN A 476 14.73 -2.41 -14.28
N ILE A 477 13.40 -2.47 -14.18
CA ILE A 477 12.47 -2.13 -15.27
C ILE A 477 11.48 -1.08 -14.77
N PHE A 478 11.47 0.06 -15.47
CA PHE A 478 10.66 1.24 -15.19
C PHE A 478 9.58 1.42 -16.27
N PRO A 479 8.41 0.77 -16.14
CA PRO A 479 7.26 1.05 -16.99
C PRO A 479 6.57 2.36 -16.58
N LEU A 480 6.19 3.16 -17.57
CA LEU A 480 5.42 4.39 -17.43
C LEU A 480 4.35 4.46 -18.51
N TYR A 481 3.11 4.79 -18.12
CA TYR A 481 2.03 5.15 -19.01
C TYR A 481 1.42 6.46 -18.54
N VAL A 482 1.28 7.43 -19.44
CA VAL A 482 0.58 8.69 -19.18
C VAL A 482 -0.41 8.95 -20.30
N TYR A 483 -1.65 9.24 -19.93
CA TYR A 483 -2.67 9.84 -20.78
C TYR A 483 -2.99 11.22 -20.19
N THR A 484 -3.01 12.23 -21.05
CA THR A 484 -3.63 13.53 -20.79
C THR A 484 -4.61 13.85 -21.91
N GLY A 485 -5.68 14.56 -21.60
CA GLY A 485 -6.60 15.06 -22.61
C GLY A 485 -7.47 16.19 -22.10
N THR A 486 -7.78 17.15 -22.95
CA THR A 486 -8.69 18.25 -22.62
C THR A 486 -10.11 17.98 -23.15
N SER A 487 -11.11 18.44 -22.40
CA SER A 487 -12.52 18.44 -22.78
C SER A 487 -13.20 19.72 -22.30
N ASP A 488 -14.42 19.96 -22.80
CA ASP A 488 -15.33 20.99 -22.26
C ASP A 488 -14.71 22.40 -22.24
N GLN A 489 -14.11 22.79 -23.37
CA GLN A 489 -13.50 24.11 -23.53
C GLN A 489 -14.58 25.17 -23.84
N GLU A 490 -14.79 26.10 -22.91
CA GLU A 490 -15.69 27.26 -23.05
C GLU A 490 -14.95 28.51 -22.58
N ASP A 491 -14.79 29.49 -23.50
CA ASP A 491 -13.91 30.65 -23.33
C ASP A 491 -12.50 30.25 -22.83
N ASP A 492 -12.10 30.75 -21.65
CA ASP A 492 -10.83 30.46 -21.00
C ASP A 492 -10.86 29.22 -20.08
N GLU A 493 -12.00 28.54 -19.89
CA GLU A 493 -12.08 27.31 -19.08
C GLU A 493 -11.95 26.04 -19.93
N TYR A 494 -11.29 25.01 -19.38
CA TYR A 494 -11.31 23.65 -19.91
C TYR A 494 -11.15 22.60 -18.79
N THR A 495 -11.50 21.35 -19.07
CA THR A 495 -11.30 20.20 -18.16
C THR A 495 -10.08 19.39 -18.60
N LEU A 496 -9.06 19.30 -17.75
CA LEU A 496 -7.94 18.38 -17.91
C LEU A 496 -8.30 17.01 -17.32
N ILE A 497 -8.25 15.97 -18.15
CA ILE A 497 -8.42 14.55 -17.77
C ILE A 497 -7.06 13.87 -17.80
N SER A 498 -6.72 13.11 -16.76
CA SER A 498 -5.38 12.50 -16.59
C SER A 498 -5.48 11.05 -16.12
N PHE A 499 -4.65 10.18 -16.68
CA PHE A 499 -4.47 8.80 -16.21
C PHE A 499 -2.99 8.41 -16.27
N VAL A 500 -2.43 8.05 -15.12
CA VAL A 500 -1.01 7.72 -14.96
C VAL A 500 -0.86 6.31 -14.39
N LYS A 501 0.08 5.54 -14.92
CA LYS A 501 0.65 4.36 -14.28
C LYS A 501 2.16 4.45 -14.30
N LEU A 502 2.81 4.17 -13.18
CA LEU A 502 4.25 4.10 -13.07
C LEU A 502 4.66 2.98 -12.12
N GLY A 503 5.87 2.44 -12.27
CA GLY A 503 6.35 1.39 -11.39
C GLY A 503 7.85 1.15 -11.44
N VAL A 504 8.33 0.47 -10.40
CA VAL A 504 9.71 0.01 -10.25
C VAL A 504 9.67 -1.50 -10.05
N ASN A 505 10.21 -2.26 -11.01
CA ASN A 505 10.40 -3.70 -10.89
C ASN A 505 11.90 -3.96 -10.79
N GLU A 506 12.37 -4.46 -9.66
CA GLU A 506 13.79 -4.75 -9.40
C GLU A 506 14.00 -6.24 -9.14
N LYS A 507 15.11 -6.77 -9.67
CA LYS A 507 15.73 -8.03 -9.24
C LYS A 507 17.20 -7.75 -8.95
N LYS A 508 17.67 -8.12 -7.76
CA LYS A 508 19.06 -7.94 -7.32
C LYS A 508 19.60 -9.28 -6.82
N THR A 509 20.62 -9.80 -7.49
CA THR A 509 21.41 -10.96 -7.07
C THR A 509 22.75 -10.49 -6.54
N SER A 510 23.20 -11.05 -5.41
CA SER A 510 24.56 -10.86 -4.94
C SER A 510 25.18 -12.16 -4.46
N GLY A 511 26.50 -12.26 -4.55
CA GLY A 511 27.25 -13.48 -4.25
C GLY A 511 28.68 -13.19 -3.80
N GLY A 512 29.13 -13.90 -2.78
CA GLY A 512 30.50 -13.82 -2.27
C GLY A 512 30.81 -14.97 -1.33
N LYS A 513 31.95 -14.88 -0.62
CA LYS A 513 32.43 -15.98 0.24
C LYS A 513 31.47 -16.37 1.38
N MET A 514 30.57 -15.46 1.79
CA MET A 514 29.53 -15.73 2.80
C MET A 514 28.19 -16.20 2.22
N GLY A 515 28.13 -16.52 0.92
CA GLY A 515 26.96 -17.10 0.25
C GLY A 515 26.35 -16.20 -0.82
N PHE A 516 25.14 -16.58 -1.27
CA PHE A 516 24.35 -15.85 -2.27
C PHE A 516 23.07 -15.28 -1.66
N SER A 517 22.64 -14.12 -2.16
CA SER A 517 21.36 -13.52 -1.85
C SER A 517 20.60 -13.12 -3.12
N TYR A 518 19.26 -13.18 -3.04
CA TYR A 518 18.35 -12.70 -4.08
C TYR A 518 17.29 -11.82 -3.41
N ASN A 519 17.12 -10.61 -3.95
CA ASN A 519 16.06 -9.68 -3.60
C ASN A 519 15.22 -9.38 -4.85
N SER A 520 13.93 -9.12 -4.66
CA SER A 520 13.06 -8.61 -5.71
C SER A 520 12.04 -7.64 -5.13
N LEU A 521 11.94 -6.45 -5.73
CA LEU A 521 10.95 -5.44 -5.39
C LEU A 521 10.02 -5.23 -6.58
N ARG A 522 8.73 -5.03 -6.30
CA ARG A 522 7.74 -4.57 -7.27
C ARG A 522 6.90 -3.49 -6.61
N ASN A 523 7.16 -2.24 -6.98
CA ASN A 523 6.33 -1.10 -6.64
C ASN A 523 5.57 -0.66 -7.90
N ALA A 524 4.28 -0.38 -7.78
CA ALA A 524 3.43 -0.01 -8.91
C ALA A 524 2.26 0.83 -8.44
N GLN A 525 2.03 1.95 -9.13
CA GLN A 525 1.03 2.94 -8.80
C GLN A 525 0.15 3.21 -10.03
N SER A 526 -1.12 3.52 -9.80
CA SER A 526 -2.08 3.87 -10.86
C SER A 526 -3.04 4.93 -10.34
N ALA A 527 -3.14 6.06 -11.03
CA ALA A 527 -3.91 7.21 -10.60
C ALA A 527 -4.70 7.79 -11.78
N ARG A 528 -6.01 8.03 -11.59
CA ARG A 528 -6.88 8.65 -12.60
C ARG A 528 -7.60 9.85 -11.97
N GLY A 529 -7.70 10.96 -12.68
CA GLY A 529 -8.29 12.18 -12.16
C GLY A 529 -8.73 13.14 -13.26
N SER A 530 -9.46 14.18 -12.86
CA SER A 530 -9.82 15.29 -13.72
C SER A 530 -9.88 16.59 -12.91
N MET A 531 -9.56 17.72 -13.53
CA MET A 531 -9.66 19.05 -12.93
C MET A 531 -10.10 20.08 -13.97
N LYS A 532 -10.94 21.04 -13.56
CA LYS A 532 -11.16 22.27 -14.34
C LYS A 532 -9.96 23.20 -14.17
N VAL A 533 -9.60 23.89 -15.24
CA VAL A 533 -8.55 24.91 -15.32
C VAL A 533 -9.16 26.17 -15.96
N LEU A 534 -8.71 27.34 -15.53
CA LEU A 534 -9.12 28.65 -16.01
C LEU A 534 -7.89 29.41 -16.50
N ASP A 535 -7.82 29.73 -17.79
CA ASP A 535 -6.60 30.14 -18.50
C ASP A 535 -6.34 31.66 -18.47
N TYR A 536 -6.55 32.28 -17.31
CA TYR A 536 -5.98 33.62 -17.03
C TYR A 536 -4.51 33.48 -16.63
N GLN A 537 -3.67 33.07 -17.59
CA GLN A 537 -2.22 32.94 -17.48
C GLN A 537 -1.73 32.06 -16.31
N THR A 538 -2.13 30.78 -16.23
CA THR A 538 -1.36 29.83 -15.39
C THR A 538 -1.40 28.33 -15.79
N LEU A 539 -1.32 28.02 -17.09
CA LEU A 539 -0.51 26.86 -17.54
C LEU A 539 0.93 27.27 -17.92
N GLN A 540 1.59 28.04 -17.05
CA GLN A 540 3.04 28.21 -17.11
C GLN A 540 3.75 26.99 -16.49
N LEU A 541 3.70 25.85 -17.19
CA LEU A 541 4.62 24.72 -17.02
C LEU A 541 6.00 25.02 -17.66
N TYR A 542 6.42 26.29 -17.67
CA TYR A 542 7.51 26.80 -18.52
C TYR A 542 8.32 27.91 -17.86
N SER A 543 9.47 27.52 -17.28
CA SER A 543 10.72 28.28 -17.05
C SER A 543 10.69 29.60 -16.23
N PRO A 544 11.72 29.90 -15.42
CA PRO A 544 11.70 31.05 -14.49
C PRO A 544 12.27 32.38 -15.03
N HIS A 545 12.05 33.44 -14.23
CA HIS A 545 12.71 34.78 -14.23
C HIS A 545 12.19 35.90 -15.15
N ARG A 546 11.56 36.93 -14.55
CA ARG A 546 12.22 38.22 -14.18
C ARG A 546 11.26 39.18 -13.45
N PHE A 547 11.76 39.88 -12.43
CA PHE A 547 11.05 40.98 -11.73
C PHE A 547 11.38 42.36 -12.34
N VAL A 548 10.37 43.23 -12.47
CA VAL A 548 10.49 44.70 -12.44
C VAL A 548 9.24 45.28 -11.75
N LEU A 549 9.38 46.35 -10.97
CA LEU A 549 8.26 47.00 -10.26
C LEU A 549 7.56 48.07 -11.12
N GLN A 550 6.23 48.15 -11.06
CA GLN A 550 5.46 49.33 -10.59
C GLN A 550 3.94 49.06 -10.59
N ALA A 551 3.15 50.00 -10.05
CA ALA A 551 1.70 49.88 -9.79
C ALA A 551 0.91 51.07 -10.42
N PRO A 552 -0.39 51.32 -10.12
CA PRO A 552 -1.51 50.70 -10.84
C PRO A 552 -2.57 51.70 -11.39
N ALA A 553 -3.45 51.30 -12.32
CA ALA A 553 -4.58 52.14 -12.76
C ALA A 553 -5.85 51.42 -13.29
N MET A 554 -7.00 51.75 -12.69
CA MET A 554 -8.36 51.96 -13.25
C MET A 554 -9.03 51.00 -14.27
N ALA A 555 -9.90 50.13 -13.73
CA ALA A 555 -11.38 50.15 -13.88
C ALA A 555 -12.09 50.45 -15.23
N SER A 556 -12.87 49.48 -15.74
CA SER A 556 -14.18 49.73 -16.38
C SER A 556 -15.16 48.55 -16.19
N ARG A 557 -16.36 48.62 -16.82
CA ARG A 557 -17.63 48.44 -16.08
C ARG A 557 -18.92 48.42 -16.94
N ALA A 558 -19.38 47.24 -17.40
CA ALA A 558 -20.69 47.01 -18.05
C ALA A 558 -21.04 45.50 -18.00
N THR A 559 -22.22 44.89 -17.83
CA THR A 559 -23.67 45.18 -17.64
C THR A 559 -24.55 44.47 -18.69
N SER A 560 -25.46 43.61 -18.21
CA SER A 560 -26.84 43.35 -18.73
C SER A 560 -27.08 42.62 -20.07
N SER A 561 -28.18 41.84 -20.30
CA SER A 561 -29.17 41.16 -19.41
C SER A 561 -30.30 40.42 -20.19
N SER A 562 -30.85 39.30 -19.65
CA SER A 562 -32.21 38.71 -19.91
C SER A 562 -32.53 38.25 -21.37
N LEU A 563 -33.52 37.41 -21.74
CA LEU A 563 -34.86 36.93 -21.28
C LEU A 563 -35.07 35.43 -21.71
N LEU A 564 -36.16 34.65 -21.51
CA LEU A 564 -37.26 34.48 -20.51
C LEU A 564 -38.18 33.28 -20.98
N ALA A 565 -38.91 32.60 -20.07
CA ALA A 565 -40.17 31.81 -20.31
C ALA A 565 -40.11 30.42 -21.04
N LEU A 566 -41.09 29.47 -21.00
CA LEU A 566 -42.15 28.96 -20.05
C LEU A 566 -42.92 27.75 -20.77
N LEU A 567 -43.95 26.98 -20.34
CA LEU A 567 -44.86 26.82 -19.17
C LEU A 567 -45.67 25.46 -19.21
N LEU A 568 -45.50 24.51 -18.24
CA LEU A 568 -46.50 23.49 -17.75
C LEU A 568 -47.06 22.40 -18.75
N LEU A 569 -47.80 21.30 -18.43
CA LEU A 569 -48.28 20.62 -17.17
C LEU A 569 -48.76 19.13 -17.40
N LEU A 570 -49.04 18.43 -16.27
CA LEU A 570 -50.04 17.34 -16.01
C LEU A 570 -49.72 15.83 -16.11
N LEU A 571 -50.43 15.08 -15.24
CA LEU A 571 -50.43 13.65 -14.85
C LEU A 571 -51.89 13.31 -14.38
N PRO A 572 -52.42 12.05 -14.32
CA PRO A 572 -52.06 11.07 -13.26
C PRO A 572 -52.31 9.54 -13.48
N LEU A 573 -51.79 8.73 -12.52
CA LEU A 573 -52.28 7.48 -11.84
C LEU A 573 -53.47 6.63 -12.41
N THR A 574 -53.63 5.30 -12.18
CA THR A 574 -53.11 4.40 -11.11
C THR A 574 -52.94 2.91 -11.56
N ALA A 575 -52.15 2.17 -10.78
CA ALA A 575 -51.74 0.77 -10.91
C ALA A 575 -52.77 -0.36 -10.58
N LEU A 576 -52.43 -1.60 -10.99
CA LEU A 576 -52.45 -2.83 -10.15
C LEU A 576 -51.65 -3.98 -10.82
N ALA A 577 -51.22 -5.00 -10.07
CA ALA A 577 -50.19 -5.96 -10.51
C ALA A 577 -50.35 -7.40 -9.95
N VAL A 578 -49.74 -8.38 -10.62
CA VAL A 578 -49.47 -9.76 -10.12
C VAL A 578 -48.07 -10.20 -10.58
N LEU A 579 -47.44 -11.09 -9.80
CA LEU A 579 -46.01 -11.47 -9.84
C LEU A 579 -45.51 -12.10 -11.16
N GLN A 580 -44.25 -11.81 -11.51
CA GLN A 580 -43.28 -12.85 -11.90
C GLN A 580 -41.84 -12.43 -11.54
N ARG A 581 -40.94 -13.42 -11.40
CA ARG A 581 -39.52 -13.22 -11.02
C ARG A 581 -38.74 -12.55 -12.15
N ASN A 582 -38.20 -11.35 -11.93
CA ASN A 582 -37.22 -10.77 -12.85
C ASN A 582 -35.82 -11.31 -12.56
N ARG A 583 -35.31 -12.12 -13.51
CA ARG A 583 -33.86 -12.38 -13.65
C ARG A 583 -33.16 -11.06 -14.04
N PHE A 584 -31.88 -10.93 -13.69
CA PHE A 584 -31.01 -9.97 -14.40
C PHE A 584 -31.04 -10.24 -15.91
N PRO A 585 -30.90 -9.21 -16.77
CA PRO A 585 -30.96 -9.39 -18.22
C PRO A 585 -29.87 -10.34 -18.69
N SER A 586 -30.27 -11.40 -19.39
CA SER A 586 -29.34 -12.42 -19.87
C SER A 586 -28.48 -11.90 -21.02
N LEU A 587 -27.32 -11.34 -20.67
CA LEU A 587 -26.17 -11.26 -21.56
C LEU A 587 -26.00 -12.63 -22.24
N ARG A 588 -26.16 -12.66 -23.57
CA ARG A 588 -25.84 -13.85 -24.37
C ARG A 588 -24.31 -14.01 -24.38
N LEU A 589 -23.79 -14.67 -23.34
CA LEU A 589 -22.46 -15.26 -23.38
C LEU A 589 -22.35 -16.08 -24.67
N PRO A 590 -21.25 -15.94 -25.43
CA PRO A 590 -21.10 -16.61 -26.72
C PRO A 590 -21.28 -18.13 -26.60
N SER A 591 -21.63 -18.75 -27.72
CA SER A 591 -21.64 -20.21 -27.85
C SER A 591 -20.25 -20.74 -27.52
N PHE A 592 -20.16 -21.57 -26.48
CA PHE A 592 -18.91 -22.18 -26.05
C PHE A 592 -18.51 -23.22 -27.10
N ASP A 593 -17.38 -23.01 -27.76
CA ASP A 593 -16.81 -24.05 -28.62
C ASP A 593 -16.07 -25.06 -27.72
N ALA A 594 -16.31 -26.35 -27.96
CA ALA A 594 -15.61 -27.43 -27.26
C ALA A 594 -14.13 -27.57 -27.70
N SER A 595 -13.68 -26.76 -28.66
CA SER A 595 -12.27 -26.63 -29.07
C SER A 595 -11.43 -25.70 -28.19
N GLU A 596 -12.03 -24.83 -27.36
CA GLU A 596 -11.27 -23.90 -26.51
C GLU A 596 -10.53 -24.63 -25.37
N PRO A 597 -9.27 -24.25 -25.07
CA PRO A 597 -8.52 -24.83 -23.96
C PRO A 597 -9.15 -24.45 -22.60
N PRO A 598 -9.09 -25.33 -21.58
CA PRO A 598 -9.70 -25.09 -20.28
C PRO A 598 -9.10 -23.84 -19.63
N THR A 599 -9.96 -22.87 -19.27
CA THR A 599 -9.54 -21.66 -18.56
C THR A 599 -9.17 -22.03 -17.12
N THR A 600 -7.88 -22.04 -16.80
CA THR A 600 -7.40 -22.18 -15.42
C THR A 600 -7.78 -20.94 -14.62
N PHE A 601 -8.69 -21.09 -13.64
CA PHE A 601 -8.96 -20.05 -12.66
C PHE A 601 -7.93 -20.12 -11.52
N PHE A 602 -7.55 -18.97 -10.97
CA PHE A 602 -6.69 -18.91 -9.78
C PHE A 602 -6.95 -17.67 -8.93
N GLU A 603 -6.73 -17.83 -7.62
CA GLU A 603 -6.72 -16.76 -6.63
C GLU A 603 -5.27 -16.29 -6.38
N VAL A 604 -5.07 -14.99 -6.12
CA VAL A 604 -3.73 -14.41 -5.88
C VAL A 604 -3.41 -14.43 -4.39
N ASP A 605 -3.09 -15.63 -3.92
CA ASP A 605 -2.91 -15.91 -2.50
C ASP A 605 -1.47 -15.66 -1.99
N ARG A 606 -1.29 -15.55 -0.67
CA ARG A 606 0.05 -15.41 -0.06
C ARG A 606 0.80 -16.75 -0.18
N PRO A 607 1.96 -16.83 -0.87
CA PRO A 607 2.63 -18.12 -1.07
C PRO A 607 3.00 -18.82 0.25
N ILE A 608 2.41 -19.98 0.48
CA ILE A 608 2.74 -20.86 1.59
C ILE A 608 4.15 -21.39 1.36
N ARG A 609 5.07 -21.12 2.30
CA ARG A 609 6.48 -21.55 2.21
C ARG A 609 6.82 -22.44 3.41
N PRO A 610 7.28 -23.68 3.19
CA PRO A 610 7.74 -24.54 4.28
C PRO A 610 8.83 -23.87 5.14
N PRO A 611 8.83 -24.09 6.47
CA PRO A 611 9.89 -23.60 7.35
C PRO A 611 11.28 -24.02 6.86
N ARG A 612 12.26 -23.10 6.92
CA ARG A 612 13.63 -23.38 6.46
C ARG A 612 14.20 -24.60 7.19
N GLY A 613 14.75 -25.55 6.42
CA GLY A 613 15.30 -26.79 6.94
C GLY A 613 14.26 -27.88 7.28
N SER A 614 12.99 -27.71 6.91
CA SER A 614 12.00 -28.80 6.97
C SER A 614 12.13 -29.77 5.79
N VAL A 615 11.69 -31.01 6.00
CA VAL A 615 11.73 -32.15 5.07
C VAL A 615 10.30 -32.51 4.67
N GLY A 616 10.04 -32.65 3.38
CA GLY A 616 8.71 -32.92 2.81
C GLY A 616 8.58 -32.40 1.38
N PRO A 617 7.37 -32.39 0.80
CA PRO A 617 6.13 -32.85 1.41
C PRO A 617 6.00 -34.38 1.39
N CYS A 618 5.64 -34.97 2.53
CA CYS A 618 4.88 -36.22 2.47
C CYS A 618 3.45 -35.88 2.06
N SER A 619 2.93 -36.48 0.99
CA SER A 619 1.65 -36.11 0.38
C SER A 619 0.67 -37.28 0.40
N ALA A 620 -0.58 -37.03 0.78
CA ALA A 620 -1.64 -38.04 0.82
C ALA A 620 -2.95 -37.49 0.25
N LEU A 621 -3.50 -38.18 -0.76
CA LEU A 621 -4.84 -37.90 -1.28
C LEU A 621 -5.88 -38.31 -0.23
N LEU A 622 -6.64 -37.34 0.29
CA LEU A 622 -7.65 -37.55 1.32
C LEU A 622 -9.02 -37.92 0.72
N LEU A 623 -9.37 -37.32 -0.41
CA LEU A 623 -10.64 -37.51 -1.10
C LEU A 623 -10.48 -37.21 -2.59
N SER A 624 -11.09 -38.04 -3.44
CA SER A 624 -11.29 -37.77 -4.86
C SER A 624 -12.74 -38.07 -5.21
N HIS A 625 -13.46 -37.11 -5.77
CA HIS A 625 -14.90 -37.26 -6.01
C HIS A 625 -15.42 -36.41 -7.18
N SER A 626 -16.60 -36.76 -7.70
CA SER A 626 -17.26 -36.09 -8.83
C SER A 626 -18.61 -35.51 -8.38
N PHE A 627 -18.65 -34.22 -8.10
CA PHE A 627 -19.82 -33.52 -7.54
C PHE A 627 -20.76 -33.10 -8.68
N GLY A 628 -21.77 -33.93 -8.96
CA GLY A 628 -22.69 -33.78 -10.10
C GLY A 628 -24.16 -33.42 -9.77
N TYR A 629 -24.54 -33.33 -8.50
CA TYR A 629 -25.78 -32.71 -7.98
C TYR A 629 -25.73 -32.87 -6.46
N THR A 630 -25.64 -31.78 -5.70
CA THR A 630 -25.31 -31.85 -4.25
C THR A 630 -26.22 -31.06 -3.33
N TYR A 631 -26.95 -30.05 -3.82
CA TYR A 631 -27.92 -29.33 -3.00
C TYR A 631 -28.98 -30.29 -2.43
N GLY A 632 -29.15 -30.25 -1.09
CA GLY A 632 -30.06 -31.15 -0.36
C GLY A 632 -29.56 -32.59 -0.21
N ARG A 633 -28.26 -32.84 -0.35
CA ARG A 633 -27.63 -34.15 -0.14
C ARG A 633 -26.59 -34.10 1.00
N PRO A 634 -26.34 -35.24 1.70
CA PRO A 634 -25.27 -35.32 2.68
C PRO A 634 -23.89 -34.99 2.08
N PRO A 635 -22.95 -34.46 2.90
CA PRO A 635 -21.54 -34.32 2.52
C PRO A 635 -20.95 -35.66 2.09
N VAL A 636 -19.97 -35.61 1.19
CA VAL A 636 -19.20 -36.80 0.81
C VAL A 636 -18.15 -37.00 1.90
N THR A 637 -18.23 -38.11 2.63
CA THR A 637 -17.23 -38.45 3.65
C THR A 637 -16.28 -39.55 3.20
N ALA A 638 -15.04 -39.47 3.64
CA ALA A 638 -14.04 -40.52 3.53
C ALA A 638 -13.38 -40.77 4.90
N ALA A 639 -13.03 -42.03 5.20
CA ALA A 639 -12.32 -42.37 6.43
C ALA A 639 -10.91 -41.75 6.42
N TYR A 640 -10.56 -41.02 7.47
CA TYR A 640 -9.21 -40.46 7.62
C TYR A 640 -8.28 -41.45 8.32
N GLU A 641 -7.35 -42.05 7.57
CA GLU A 641 -6.18 -42.73 8.14
C GLU A 641 -4.97 -41.79 8.13
N PRO A 642 -4.27 -41.57 9.27
CA PRO A 642 -3.06 -40.77 9.31
C PRO A 642 -1.99 -41.32 8.34
N PRO A 643 -1.44 -40.50 7.42
CA PRO A 643 -0.44 -40.96 6.45
C PRO A 643 0.75 -41.64 7.14
N ALA A 644 1.28 -42.72 6.56
CA ALA A 644 2.32 -43.55 7.19
C ALA A 644 3.56 -42.75 7.64
N CYS A 645 3.92 -41.69 6.92
CA CYS A 645 4.97 -40.75 7.31
C CYS A 645 4.68 -39.94 8.58
N LEU A 646 3.41 -39.58 8.84
CA LEU A 646 2.96 -38.90 10.06
C LEU A 646 2.92 -39.88 11.24
N ALA A 647 2.54 -41.14 10.99
CA ALA A 647 2.60 -42.21 11.98
C ALA A 647 4.05 -42.57 12.37
N ALA A 648 5.00 -42.47 11.42
CA ALA A 648 6.42 -42.67 11.64
C ALA A 648 7.17 -41.42 12.17
N ALA A 649 6.54 -40.25 12.17
CA ALA A 649 7.17 -39.00 12.60
C ALA A 649 7.26 -38.89 14.12
N ALA A 650 8.38 -38.37 14.64
CA ALA A 650 8.53 -38.10 16.06
C ALA A 650 7.50 -37.05 16.53
N ARG A 651 6.87 -37.26 17.70
CA ARG A 651 5.96 -36.27 18.30
C ARG A 651 6.62 -34.89 18.37
N GLY A 652 5.90 -33.86 17.94
CA GLY A 652 6.39 -32.48 17.85
C GLY A 652 7.07 -32.11 16.52
N SER A 653 7.58 -33.07 15.74
CA SER A 653 8.39 -32.78 14.53
C SER A 653 7.62 -32.13 13.37
N LEU A 654 6.28 -32.20 13.31
CA LEU A 654 5.50 -31.54 12.25
C LEU A 654 5.81 -30.03 12.23
N ALA A 655 6.22 -29.52 11.07
CA ALA A 655 6.65 -28.14 10.83
C ALA A 655 5.57 -27.32 10.13
N LEU A 656 4.88 -27.93 9.15
CA LEU A 656 3.79 -27.34 8.38
C LEU A 656 2.89 -28.45 7.85
N ALA A 657 1.58 -28.21 7.84
CA ALA A 657 0.61 -28.97 7.05
C ALA A 657 -0.02 -28.01 6.03
N VAL A 658 -0.26 -28.47 4.82
CA VAL A 658 -0.94 -27.73 3.74
C VAL A 658 -2.02 -28.64 3.17
N LEU A 659 -3.24 -28.12 3.05
CA LEU A 659 -4.35 -28.80 2.41
C LEU A 659 -4.53 -28.19 1.01
N GLU A 660 -4.22 -28.96 -0.02
CA GLU A 660 -4.37 -28.56 -1.42
C GLU A 660 -5.70 -29.07 -1.96
N TRP A 661 -6.46 -28.19 -2.62
CA TRP A 661 -7.66 -28.54 -3.37
C TRP A 661 -7.43 -28.24 -4.86
N SER A 662 -7.79 -29.20 -5.71
CA SER A 662 -7.79 -29.04 -7.16
C SER A 662 -9.08 -29.61 -7.76
N ALA A 663 -9.62 -28.95 -8.78
CA ALA A 663 -10.83 -29.40 -9.46
C ALA A 663 -10.84 -29.02 -10.95
N ASP A 664 -11.31 -29.93 -11.81
CA ASP A 664 -11.70 -29.62 -13.20
C ASP A 664 -13.24 -29.67 -13.36
N CYS A 665 -13.78 -28.77 -14.19
CA CYS A 665 -15.21 -28.68 -14.47
C CYS A 665 -15.46 -28.69 -15.97
N ARG A 666 -16.40 -29.52 -16.42
CA ARG A 666 -16.75 -29.68 -17.84
C ARG A 666 -18.19 -29.27 -18.10
N GLY A 667 -18.42 -27.95 -18.16
CA GLY A 667 -19.73 -27.36 -18.46
C GLY A 667 -19.85 -25.92 -17.95
N ARG A 668 -21.08 -25.40 -17.87
CA ARG A 668 -21.37 -24.08 -17.28
C ARG A 668 -21.77 -24.26 -15.81
N GLN A 669 -21.03 -23.65 -14.88
CA GLN A 669 -21.33 -23.69 -13.43
C GLN A 669 -20.85 -22.47 -12.63
N TYR A 670 -21.38 -22.36 -11.41
CA TYR A 670 -20.78 -21.71 -10.24
C TYR A 670 -20.78 -22.71 -9.07
N ALA A 671 -19.90 -22.54 -8.08
CA ALA A 671 -19.85 -23.43 -6.91
C ALA A 671 -19.26 -22.73 -5.67
N ALA A 672 -19.55 -23.29 -4.48
CA ALA A 672 -19.02 -22.86 -3.18
C ALA A 672 -18.65 -24.07 -2.30
N LEU A 673 -17.57 -23.96 -1.51
CA LEU A 673 -16.86 -25.09 -0.89
C LEU A 673 -16.55 -24.85 0.59
N LEU A 674 -16.81 -25.85 1.44
CA LEU A 674 -16.49 -25.87 2.88
C LEU A 674 -16.29 -27.33 3.37
N SER A 675 -15.46 -27.54 4.42
CA SER A 675 -15.12 -28.88 4.95
C SER A 675 -14.79 -28.89 6.45
N VAL A 676 -15.18 -29.94 7.18
CA VAL A 676 -15.17 -30.04 8.67
C VAL A 676 -14.79 -31.50 9.09
N PRO A 677 -14.17 -31.80 10.26
CA PRO A 677 -13.27 -32.96 10.38
C PRO A 677 -13.71 -34.19 11.22
N LYS A 678 -12.80 -35.18 11.25
CA LYS A 678 -12.76 -36.55 11.86
C LYS A 678 -13.14 -37.70 10.91
N GLU A 679 -14.14 -37.50 10.08
CA GLU A 679 -14.07 -38.02 8.71
C GLU A 679 -13.60 -36.88 7.81
N VAL A 680 -13.12 -37.16 6.61
CA VAL A 680 -12.87 -36.14 5.59
C VAL A 680 -14.21 -35.81 4.94
N ALA A 681 -14.98 -34.92 5.55
CA ALA A 681 -16.28 -34.48 5.03
C ALA A 681 -16.10 -33.28 4.09
N VAL A 682 -16.42 -33.47 2.80
CA VAL A 682 -16.40 -32.41 1.78
C VAL A 682 -17.82 -32.18 1.27
N TYR A 683 -18.26 -30.93 1.32
CA TYR A 683 -19.45 -30.47 0.62
C TYR A 683 -19.07 -29.37 -0.37
N LEU A 684 -19.46 -29.57 -1.63
CA LEU A 684 -19.34 -28.62 -2.72
C LEU A 684 -20.75 -28.36 -3.27
N GLY A 685 -21.25 -27.14 -3.16
CA GLY A 685 -22.56 -26.76 -3.71
C GLY A 685 -22.53 -26.78 -5.24
N ASN A 686 -23.33 -27.64 -5.86
CA ASN A 686 -23.49 -27.76 -7.31
C ASN A 686 -24.93 -28.17 -7.67
N LEU A 687 -25.49 -27.50 -8.67
CA LEU A 687 -26.81 -27.76 -9.26
C LEU A 687 -26.60 -28.24 -10.70
N ILE A 688 -27.24 -29.35 -11.11
CA ILE A 688 -27.28 -29.74 -12.52
C ILE A 688 -28.72 -29.74 -13.05
N ASP A 689 -28.92 -29.00 -14.14
CA ASP A 689 -30.16 -28.88 -14.90
C ASP A 689 -29.86 -28.52 -16.39
N ASP A 690 -30.89 -28.23 -17.20
CA ASP A 690 -30.75 -27.88 -18.63
C ASP A 690 -29.93 -26.60 -18.90
N THR A 691 -29.68 -25.78 -17.87
CA THR A 691 -28.88 -24.53 -17.92
C THR A 691 -27.47 -24.74 -17.36
N TYR A 692 -27.36 -25.51 -16.29
CA TYR A 692 -26.15 -25.77 -15.52
C TYR A 692 -25.69 -27.21 -15.71
N THR A 693 -24.74 -27.42 -16.63
CA THR A 693 -24.38 -28.77 -17.11
C THR A 693 -23.08 -29.33 -16.55
N GLY A 694 -22.31 -28.54 -15.80
CA GLY A 694 -20.96 -28.93 -15.38
C GLY A 694 -20.93 -29.82 -14.14
N VAL A 695 -20.17 -30.91 -14.21
CA VAL A 695 -19.72 -31.71 -13.07
C VAL A 695 -18.34 -31.22 -12.65
N TYR A 696 -18.10 -31.08 -11.34
CA TYR A 696 -16.76 -30.85 -10.79
C TYR A 696 -16.12 -32.19 -10.40
N HIS A 697 -15.04 -32.58 -11.07
CA HIS A 697 -14.15 -33.63 -10.60
C HIS A 697 -13.08 -32.99 -9.73
N ALA A 698 -12.86 -33.47 -8.51
CA ALA A 698 -12.00 -32.78 -7.56
C ALA A 698 -11.22 -33.70 -6.62
N ASN A 699 -10.03 -33.24 -6.24
CA ASN A 699 -9.07 -33.93 -5.39
C ASN A 699 -8.65 -33.04 -4.22
N LEU A 700 -8.70 -33.59 -3.01
CA LEU A 700 -8.23 -32.97 -1.77
C LEU A 700 -6.97 -33.70 -1.30
N THR A 701 -5.84 -33.01 -1.22
CA THR A 701 -4.52 -33.61 -0.89
C THR A 701 -3.89 -32.93 0.32
N LEU A 702 -3.39 -33.71 1.28
CA LEU A 702 -2.71 -33.23 2.47
C LEU A 702 -1.19 -33.38 2.31
N HIS A 703 -0.47 -32.27 2.44
CA HIS A 703 0.98 -32.19 2.33
C HIS A 703 1.60 -31.83 3.68
N LEU A 704 2.51 -32.68 4.17
CA LEU A 704 3.10 -32.60 5.51
C LEU A 704 4.62 -32.40 5.42
N TYR A 705 5.13 -31.42 6.15
CA TYR A 705 6.55 -31.08 6.26
C TYR A 705 7.00 -31.19 7.70
N PHE A 706 8.21 -31.71 7.95
CA PHE A 706 8.72 -32.06 9.27
C PHE A 706 10.10 -31.45 9.55
N HIS A 707 10.39 -31.07 10.79
CA HIS A 707 11.72 -30.65 11.22
C HIS A 707 12.62 -31.86 11.51
N PRO A 708 13.88 -31.90 11.02
CA PRO A 708 14.84 -32.99 11.29
C PRO A 708 15.11 -33.23 12.77
N THR A 709 15.10 -32.16 13.56
CA THR A 709 15.26 -32.17 15.02
C THR A 709 14.29 -31.16 15.63
N PRO A 710 13.36 -31.58 16.52
CA PRO A 710 12.48 -30.64 17.21
C PRO A 710 13.17 -30.08 18.46
N PRO A 711 13.51 -28.78 18.52
CA PRO A 711 13.67 -28.13 19.82
C PRO A 711 12.30 -28.10 20.52
N PRO A 712 12.22 -28.31 21.86
CA PRO A 712 10.96 -28.15 22.58
C PRO A 712 10.54 -26.67 22.51
N PRO A 713 9.36 -26.33 21.93
CA PRO A 713 8.88 -24.96 21.95
C PRO A 713 8.55 -24.54 23.39
N PRO A 714 8.73 -23.26 23.77
CA PRO A 714 8.31 -22.76 25.07
C PRO A 714 6.79 -22.96 25.23
N PRO A 715 6.25 -23.14 26.45
CA PRO A 715 4.85 -23.56 26.66
C PRO A 715 3.82 -22.71 25.92
N GLN A 716 4.02 -21.38 25.85
CA GLN A 716 3.12 -20.45 25.16
C GLN A 716 3.14 -20.57 23.61
N GLN A 717 4.09 -21.31 23.03
CA GLN A 717 4.20 -21.62 21.60
C GLN A 717 3.96 -23.11 21.29
N GLN A 718 3.44 -23.89 22.24
CA GLN A 718 2.98 -25.25 21.95
C GLN A 718 1.72 -25.19 21.06
N ARG A 719 1.51 -26.22 20.24
CA ARG A 719 0.23 -26.43 19.55
C ARG A 719 -0.81 -26.92 20.56
N ALA A 720 -2.09 -26.71 20.27
CA ALA A 720 -3.19 -27.24 21.08
C ALA A 720 -3.10 -28.77 21.22
N ASP A 721 -3.33 -29.26 22.43
CA ASP A 721 -3.35 -30.69 22.77
C ASP A 721 -4.64 -31.37 22.32
N LEU A 722 -5.73 -30.59 22.27
CA LEU A 722 -7.07 -31.04 21.94
C LEU A 722 -7.77 -29.97 21.10
N ILE A 723 -8.52 -30.41 20.08
CA ILE A 723 -9.41 -29.56 19.28
C ILE A 723 -10.82 -30.17 19.36
N LEU A 724 -11.80 -29.35 19.74
CA LEU A 724 -13.21 -29.73 19.79
C LEU A 724 -13.99 -28.98 18.69
N PRO A 725 -14.59 -29.67 17.71
CA PRO A 725 -15.35 -29.02 16.65
C PRO A 725 -16.73 -28.57 17.16
N ILE A 726 -17.04 -27.28 16.97
CA ILE A 726 -18.32 -26.65 17.30
C ILE A 726 -19.23 -26.64 16.06
N SER A 727 -19.54 -27.84 15.59
CA SER A 727 -20.37 -28.12 14.41
C SER A 727 -21.52 -29.10 14.69
N ARG A 728 -22.47 -29.24 13.76
CA ARG A 728 -23.53 -30.25 13.79
C ARG A 728 -22.98 -31.66 13.52
N SER A 729 -23.61 -32.65 14.16
CA SER A 729 -23.31 -34.06 13.93
C SER A 729 -24.01 -34.59 12.68
N LEU A 730 -23.34 -35.48 11.94
CA LEU A 730 -23.92 -36.24 10.82
C LEU A 730 -24.88 -37.34 11.34
N PRO A 731 -25.82 -37.85 10.50
CA PRO A 731 -26.07 -37.47 9.10
C PRO A 731 -26.94 -36.21 8.97
N LEU A 732 -26.69 -35.44 7.91
CA LEU A 732 -27.37 -34.19 7.55
C LEU A 732 -27.69 -34.20 6.05
N ASN A 733 -28.63 -33.36 5.59
CA ASN A 733 -28.93 -33.18 4.15
C ASN A 733 -28.20 -31.95 3.56
N ASP A 734 -27.22 -31.46 4.30
CA ASP A 734 -26.45 -30.25 4.14
C ASP A 734 -25.14 -30.39 4.93
N GLY A 735 -24.27 -29.38 4.91
CA GLY A 735 -22.99 -29.45 5.62
C GLY A 735 -23.09 -29.42 7.15
N GLN A 736 -21.98 -29.72 7.81
CA GLN A 736 -21.89 -29.79 9.28
C GLN A 736 -21.94 -28.42 9.98
N TRP A 737 -21.77 -27.33 9.24
CA TRP A 737 -21.92 -25.97 9.74
C TRP A 737 -23.32 -25.70 10.31
N PHE A 738 -23.40 -24.77 11.24
CA PHE A 738 -24.64 -24.13 11.61
C PHE A 738 -25.13 -23.26 10.46
N ALA A 739 -26.35 -23.52 9.98
CA ALA A 739 -27.07 -22.61 9.09
C ALA A 739 -27.87 -21.64 9.95
N ILE A 740 -27.55 -20.34 9.86
CA ILE A 740 -28.32 -19.26 10.49
C ILE A 740 -29.13 -18.56 9.39
N GLN A 741 -30.46 -18.57 9.51
CA GLN A 741 -31.36 -18.11 8.45
C GLN A 741 -31.79 -16.64 8.57
N ASN A 742 -31.68 -16.05 9.77
CA ASN A 742 -32.07 -14.67 10.05
C ASN A 742 -31.51 -14.20 11.42
N SER A 743 -31.69 -12.94 11.77
CA SER A 743 -31.13 -12.34 12.99
C SER A 743 -31.72 -12.77 14.33
N THR A 744 -32.81 -13.57 14.35
CA THR A 744 -33.35 -14.20 15.57
C THR A 744 -32.92 -15.66 15.75
N ASP A 745 -32.29 -16.23 14.72
CA ASP A 745 -31.76 -17.59 14.74
C ASP A 745 -30.41 -17.61 15.48
N VAL A 746 -30.33 -18.46 16.51
CA VAL A 746 -29.17 -18.58 17.40
C VAL A 746 -28.83 -20.05 17.49
N GLN A 747 -27.67 -20.41 16.96
CA GLN A 747 -27.21 -21.79 16.86
C GLN A 747 -26.09 -22.02 17.87
N SER A 748 -26.15 -23.11 18.63
CA SER A 748 -25.16 -23.39 19.68
C SER A 748 -24.79 -24.87 19.80
N LYS A 749 -23.67 -25.13 20.48
CA LYS A 749 -23.26 -26.46 20.91
C LYS A 749 -22.83 -26.44 22.36
N LYS A 750 -23.27 -27.44 23.11
CA LYS A 750 -22.76 -27.70 24.46
C LYS A 750 -21.47 -28.50 24.43
N LEU A 751 -20.48 -28.06 25.21
CA LEU A 751 -19.19 -28.72 25.36
C LEU A 751 -18.74 -28.69 26.82
N VAL A 752 -18.12 -29.78 27.29
CA VAL A 752 -17.43 -29.83 28.58
C VAL A 752 -15.96 -29.47 28.36
N ILE A 753 -15.45 -28.48 29.08
CA ILE A 753 -14.03 -28.09 29.01
C ILE A 753 -13.23 -28.92 30.02
N PRO A 754 -12.10 -29.56 29.62
CA PRO A 754 -11.27 -30.33 30.54
C PRO A 754 -10.78 -29.49 31.71
N SER A 755 -10.91 -30.01 32.94
CA SER A 755 -10.62 -29.27 34.16
C SER A 755 -9.15 -28.89 34.35
N ASN A 756 -8.24 -29.39 33.53
CA ASN A 756 -6.81 -29.05 33.50
C ASN A 756 -6.41 -28.15 32.32
N ASN A 757 -7.36 -27.55 31.61
CA ASN A 757 -7.07 -26.65 30.50
C ASN A 757 -6.48 -25.30 30.99
N TYR A 758 -5.40 -24.80 30.37
CA TYR A 758 -4.73 -23.55 30.75
C TYR A 758 -4.76 -22.43 29.70
N ARG A 759 -5.05 -22.76 28.43
CA ARG A 759 -5.29 -21.79 27.33
C ARG A 759 -6.45 -22.28 26.47
N ALA A 760 -7.26 -21.39 25.93
CA ALA A 760 -8.32 -21.74 24.97
C ALA A 760 -8.47 -20.67 23.90
N VAL A 761 -8.48 -21.08 22.63
CA VAL A 761 -8.67 -20.21 21.46
C VAL A 761 -9.77 -20.79 20.59
N LEU A 762 -10.71 -19.95 20.18
CA LEU A 762 -11.81 -20.32 19.30
C LEU A 762 -11.54 -19.76 17.91
N GLU A 763 -11.28 -20.65 16.95
CA GLU A 763 -11.12 -20.35 15.52
C GLU A 763 -12.50 -20.44 14.86
N VAL A 764 -13.00 -19.35 14.29
CA VAL A 764 -14.35 -19.27 13.68
C VAL A 764 -14.26 -19.18 12.15
N PHE A 765 -15.12 -19.92 11.48
CA PHE A 765 -15.32 -19.97 10.03
C PHE A 765 -16.69 -19.37 9.69
N VAL A 766 -16.77 -18.53 8.65
CA VAL A 766 -18.01 -17.85 8.25
C VAL A 766 -18.11 -17.77 6.73
N SER A 767 -19.30 -18.02 6.18
CA SER A 767 -19.68 -17.66 4.80
C SER A 767 -21.16 -17.28 4.70
N PHE A 768 -21.53 -16.64 3.60
CA PHE A 768 -22.84 -16.02 3.37
C PHE A 768 -23.31 -16.30 1.94
N HIS A 769 -24.54 -16.77 1.77
CA HIS A 769 -25.06 -17.32 0.52
C HIS A 769 -26.46 -16.77 0.19
N SER A 770 -26.94 -17.01 -1.03
CA SER A 770 -28.28 -16.60 -1.49
C SER A 770 -28.48 -15.08 -1.34
N ASN A 771 -29.56 -14.59 -0.73
CA ASN A 771 -29.85 -13.14 -0.63
C ASN A 771 -28.92 -12.37 0.33
N ASP A 772 -27.83 -12.97 0.83
CA ASP A 772 -26.75 -12.28 1.55
C ASP A 772 -25.38 -12.37 0.82
N GLU A 773 -25.28 -12.92 -0.40
CA GLU A 773 -24.01 -12.98 -1.18
C GLU A 773 -23.40 -11.59 -1.45
N ASP A 774 -24.25 -10.57 -1.57
CA ASP A 774 -23.89 -9.17 -1.83
C ASP A 774 -24.30 -8.22 -0.69
N TRP A 775 -24.36 -8.72 0.56
CA TRP A 775 -24.83 -7.97 1.76
C TRP A 775 -24.27 -6.55 1.91
N TYR A 776 -23.06 -6.31 1.43
CA TYR A 776 -22.32 -5.06 1.44
C TYR A 776 -22.83 -3.99 0.45
N ILE A 777 -23.73 -4.35 -0.49
CA ILE A 777 -24.37 -3.42 -1.44
C ILE A 777 -25.86 -3.18 -1.13
N HIS A 778 -26.41 -3.75 -0.05
CA HIS A 778 -27.83 -3.64 0.26
C HIS A 778 -28.23 -2.23 0.77
N PRO A 779 -29.41 -1.72 0.38
CA PRO A 779 -30.03 -0.55 1.00
C PRO A 779 -30.78 -0.90 2.30
N PRO A 780 -31.14 0.10 3.13
CA PRO A 780 -32.02 -0.12 4.29
C PRO A 780 -33.47 -0.40 3.88
N ASN A 781 -34.22 -1.07 4.76
CA ASN A 781 -35.60 -1.52 4.48
C ASN A 781 -36.55 -0.35 4.12
N GLU A 782 -36.39 0.80 4.77
CA GLU A 782 -37.17 2.02 4.50
C GLU A 782 -37.08 2.50 3.03
N TYR A 783 -35.94 2.31 2.36
CA TYR A 783 -35.78 2.64 0.93
C TYR A 783 -36.50 1.63 0.03
N ILE A 784 -36.52 0.35 0.43
CA ILE A 784 -37.21 -0.73 -0.28
C ILE A 784 -38.72 -0.53 -0.17
N GLU A 785 -39.22 -0.23 1.03
CA GLU A 785 -40.62 0.05 1.31
C GLU A 785 -41.11 1.30 0.55
N ALA A 786 -40.39 2.43 0.68
CA ALA A 786 -40.76 3.69 0.03
C ALA A 786 -40.76 3.64 -1.51
N ASN A 787 -39.99 2.73 -2.11
CA ASN A 787 -39.93 2.53 -3.56
C ASN A 787 -40.64 1.26 -4.06
N ASN A 788 -41.31 0.50 -3.19
CA ASN A 788 -41.97 -0.77 -3.49
C ASN A 788 -41.04 -1.79 -4.22
N LYS A 789 -39.77 -1.88 -3.78
CA LYS A 789 -38.69 -2.66 -4.42
C LYS A 789 -38.58 -4.09 -3.89
N SER A 790 -39.68 -4.83 -3.86
CA SER A 790 -39.82 -6.20 -3.29
C SER A 790 -38.96 -7.33 -3.92
N GLY A 791 -37.99 -6.98 -4.77
CA GLY A 791 -37.01 -7.92 -5.37
C GLY A 791 -35.56 -7.51 -5.14
N ILE A 792 -35.27 -6.63 -4.16
CA ILE A 792 -33.92 -6.29 -3.71
C ILE A 792 -33.77 -6.73 -2.24
N PRO A 793 -32.71 -7.45 -1.86
CA PRO A 793 -32.38 -7.76 -0.47
C PRO A 793 -32.20 -6.52 0.42
N GLY A 794 -32.63 -6.60 1.68
CA GLY A 794 -32.68 -5.47 2.61
C GLY A 794 -31.66 -5.51 3.75
N ASN A 795 -32.13 -5.11 4.95
CA ASN A 795 -31.39 -5.01 6.21
C ASN A 795 -30.12 -4.13 6.20
N GLY A 796 -29.82 -3.44 5.09
CA GLY A 796 -28.68 -2.55 4.92
C GLY A 796 -27.32 -3.25 4.92
N ALA A 797 -26.30 -2.51 4.48
CA ALA A 797 -24.93 -2.99 4.39
C ALA A 797 -24.20 -3.01 5.75
N PHE A 798 -24.50 -4.03 6.57
CA PHE A 798 -23.68 -4.46 7.72
C PHE A 798 -24.13 -5.83 8.25
N ARG A 799 -23.18 -6.69 8.67
CA ARG A 799 -23.43 -8.00 9.30
C ARG A 799 -22.39 -8.23 10.41
N GLU A 800 -22.83 -8.64 11.60
CA GLU A 800 -21.94 -9.03 12.72
C GLU A 800 -22.29 -10.43 13.19
N ILE A 801 -21.28 -11.31 13.28
CA ILE A 801 -21.41 -12.61 13.93
C ILE A 801 -20.99 -12.41 15.39
N THR A 802 -21.98 -12.39 16.29
CA THR A 802 -21.72 -12.36 17.73
C THR A 802 -21.42 -13.77 18.21
N VAL A 803 -20.33 -13.95 18.96
CA VAL A 803 -19.90 -15.22 19.55
C VAL A 803 -20.11 -15.19 21.06
N LYS A 804 -20.78 -16.22 21.60
CA LYS A 804 -21.20 -16.30 23.00
C LYS A 804 -20.72 -17.58 23.68
N VAL A 805 -20.45 -17.49 24.99
CA VAL A 805 -20.29 -18.65 25.88
C VAL A 805 -21.15 -18.42 27.11
N ASP A 806 -22.07 -19.32 27.42
CA ASP A 806 -23.04 -19.21 28.53
C ASP A 806 -23.81 -17.87 28.57
N SER A 807 -24.09 -17.28 27.40
CA SER A 807 -24.65 -15.95 27.15
C SER A 807 -23.70 -14.75 27.26
N ASP A 808 -22.49 -14.87 27.82
CA ASP A 808 -21.47 -13.81 27.76
C ASP A 808 -20.94 -13.68 26.33
N VAL A 809 -20.75 -12.45 25.83
CA VAL A 809 -20.20 -12.20 24.49
C VAL A 809 -18.68 -12.25 24.56
N VAL A 810 -18.11 -13.39 24.18
CA VAL A 810 -16.66 -13.61 24.23
C VAL A 810 -15.90 -12.93 23.09
N GLY A 811 -16.58 -12.61 21.99
CA GLY A 811 -16.02 -11.88 20.85
C GLY A 811 -17.05 -11.63 19.74
N ALA A 812 -16.60 -10.95 18.69
CA ALA A 812 -17.35 -10.72 17.47
C ALA A 812 -16.47 -10.99 16.24
N VAL A 813 -17.11 -11.42 15.15
CA VAL A 813 -16.51 -11.59 13.82
C VAL A 813 -17.28 -10.72 12.83
N TRP A 814 -16.55 -9.86 12.14
CA TRP A 814 -17.05 -9.12 10.98
C TRP A 814 -16.38 -9.70 9.74
N PRO A 815 -17.13 -10.26 8.79
CA PRO A 815 -16.57 -11.07 7.73
C PRO A 815 -15.85 -10.19 6.70
N PHE A 816 -14.68 -10.66 6.26
CA PHE A 816 -14.03 -10.19 5.06
C PHE A 816 -15.00 -10.25 3.88
N THR A 817 -15.02 -9.20 3.06
CA THR A 817 -16.01 -9.03 1.99
C THR A 817 -15.56 -9.71 0.71
N VAL A 818 -15.93 -10.98 0.59
CA VAL A 818 -15.69 -11.82 -0.59
C VAL A 818 -16.59 -11.37 -1.75
N ILE A 819 -16.02 -11.28 -2.94
CA ILE A 819 -16.79 -11.22 -4.18
C ILE A 819 -16.71 -12.61 -4.82
N TYR A 820 -17.80 -13.37 -4.74
CA TYR A 820 -17.91 -14.67 -5.39
C TYR A 820 -17.79 -14.55 -6.91
N ILE A 821 -17.33 -15.62 -7.59
CA ILE A 821 -16.94 -15.60 -9.01
C ILE A 821 -18.13 -15.28 -9.96
N GLY A 822 -19.37 -15.50 -9.51
CA GLY A 822 -20.59 -15.08 -10.21
C GLY A 822 -21.04 -13.64 -9.92
N GLY A 823 -20.52 -13.01 -8.86
CA GLY A 823 -20.97 -11.73 -8.32
C GLY A 823 -20.42 -10.51 -9.05
N VAL A 824 -21.21 -9.42 -9.01
CA VAL A 824 -20.99 -8.12 -9.70
C VAL A 824 -20.92 -8.24 -11.23
N ASN A 825 -19.94 -8.95 -11.79
CA ASN A 825 -19.87 -9.28 -13.21
C ASN A 825 -19.02 -10.56 -13.44
N PRO A 826 -19.62 -11.68 -13.89
CA PRO A 826 -18.92 -12.96 -14.06
C PRO A 826 -17.92 -12.99 -15.25
N LEU A 827 -17.77 -11.89 -15.99
CA LEU A 827 -16.71 -11.70 -16.99
C LEU A 827 -15.44 -11.04 -16.44
N PHE A 828 -15.50 -10.35 -15.29
CA PHE A 828 -14.31 -9.73 -14.70
C PHE A 828 -13.37 -10.77 -14.06
N TRP A 829 -13.94 -11.81 -13.46
CA TRP A 829 -13.22 -12.79 -12.63
C TRP A 829 -12.58 -13.94 -13.43
N ARG A 830 -12.08 -13.65 -14.64
CA ARG A 830 -11.55 -14.63 -15.60
C ARG A 830 -10.19 -14.17 -16.16
N PRO A 831 -9.09 -14.93 -16.01
CA PRO A 831 -8.92 -16.14 -15.18
C PRO A 831 -8.71 -15.84 -13.68
N ILE A 832 -8.45 -14.58 -13.31
CA ILE A 832 -8.11 -14.20 -11.94
C ILE A 832 -9.40 -13.95 -11.16
N THR A 833 -9.59 -14.65 -10.04
CA THR A 833 -10.76 -14.47 -9.19
C THR A 833 -10.64 -13.22 -8.31
N GLY A 834 -11.70 -12.89 -7.55
CA GLY A 834 -11.57 -12.02 -6.39
C GLY A 834 -10.65 -12.65 -5.32
N ILE A 835 -10.41 -11.91 -4.24
CA ILE A 835 -9.76 -12.40 -3.02
C ILE A 835 -10.83 -13.07 -2.13
N GLY A 836 -10.51 -14.19 -1.51
CA GLY A 836 -11.36 -15.01 -0.65
C GLY A 836 -12.28 -16.09 -1.26
N PRO A 837 -12.55 -16.22 -2.59
CA PRO A 837 -13.55 -17.16 -3.09
C PRO A 837 -13.11 -18.62 -3.12
N PHE A 838 -11.80 -18.93 -3.10
CA PHE A 838 -11.29 -20.30 -2.93
C PHE A 838 -10.77 -20.56 -1.51
N ASN A 839 -10.35 -19.53 -0.79
CA ASN A 839 -9.77 -19.64 0.56
C ASN A 839 -10.36 -18.60 1.52
N LEU A 840 -11.44 -18.96 2.21
CA LEU A 840 -12.13 -18.06 3.15
C LEU A 840 -11.31 -17.85 4.44
N PRO A 841 -11.08 -16.60 4.89
CA PRO A 841 -10.27 -16.33 6.07
C PRO A 841 -10.97 -16.71 7.38
N THR A 842 -10.21 -17.25 8.34
CA THR A 842 -10.65 -17.59 9.70
C THR A 842 -10.40 -16.45 10.71
N TYR A 843 -11.07 -16.53 11.86
CA TYR A 843 -11.04 -15.50 12.90
C TYR A 843 -10.81 -16.11 14.28
N ASP A 844 -9.68 -15.78 14.91
CA ASP A 844 -9.30 -16.29 16.23
C ASP A 844 -9.78 -15.39 17.36
N ILE A 845 -10.38 -16.01 18.38
CA ILE A 845 -10.87 -15.37 19.61
C ILE A 845 -10.23 -16.11 20.79
N ASP A 846 -9.28 -15.47 21.51
CA ASP A 846 -8.63 -16.10 22.67
C ASP A 846 -9.53 -15.97 23.90
N ILE A 847 -10.19 -17.08 24.28
CA ILE A 847 -11.15 -17.14 25.39
C ILE A 847 -10.49 -17.56 26.71
N THR A 848 -9.15 -17.63 26.77
CA THR A 848 -8.38 -17.91 27.99
C THR A 848 -8.80 -17.06 29.21
N PRO A 849 -9.12 -15.75 29.09
CA PRO A 849 -9.61 -14.94 30.22
C PRO A 849 -10.87 -15.50 30.89
N TYR A 850 -11.72 -16.23 30.15
CA TYR A 850 -12.99 -16.77 30.64
C TYR A 850 -12.85 -18.14 31.30
N LEU A 851 -11.70 -18.83 31.20
CA LEU A 851 -11.53 -20.20 31.69
C LEU A 851 -11.83 -20.37 33.19
N GLY A 852 -11.67 -19.33 34.01
CA GLY A 852 -12.11 -19.36 35.41
C GLY A 852 -13.60 -19.67 35.62
N LYS A 853 -14.45 -19.42 34.62
CA LYS A 853 -15.88 -19.83 34.59
C LYS A 853 -16.09 -21.25 34.03
N LEU A 854 -15.20 -21.70 33.14
CA LEU A 854 -15.39 -22.89 32.30
C LEU A 854 -14.71 -24.17 32.83
N LEU A 855 -13.86 -24.05 33.87
CA LEU A 855 -13.11 -25.17 34.47
C LEU A 855 -13.89 -25.89 35.59
N ASP A 856 -15.22 -25.79 35.61
CA ASP A 856 -16.07 -26.38 36.66
C ASP A 856 -16.48 -27.84 36.39
N GLY A 857 -16.35 -28.30 35.14
CA GLY A 857 -16.61 -29.69 34.72
C GLY A 857 -18.02 -29.95 34.18
N LYS A 858 -18.83 -28.91 33.96
CA LYS A 858 -20.17 -29.01 33.34
C LYS A 858 -20.11 -28.76 31.83
N GLU A 859 -21.28 -28.88 31.20
CA GLU A 859 -21.52 -28.40 29.84
C GLU A 859 -21.66 -26.87 29.83
N HIS A 860 -20.91 -26.21 28.94
CA HIS A 860 -21.00 -24.79 28.63
C HIS A 860 -21.53 -24.62 27.20
N ASP A 861 -22.38 -23.62 26.97
CA ASP A 861 -23.06 -23.38 25.69
C ASP A 861 -22.29 -22.39 24.81
N PHE A 862 -21.71 -22.88 23.70
CA PHE A 862 -20.99 -22.09 22.70
C PHE A 862 -21.94 -21.71 21.57
N GLY A 863 -22.32 -20.44 21.49
CA GLY A 863 -23.40 -19.97 20.62
C GLY A 863 -22.99 -18.87 19.62
N PHE A 864 -23.64 -18.89 18.46
CA PHE A 864 -23.43 -17.96 17.34
C PHE A 864 -24.76 -17.34 16.91
N SER A 865 -24.74 -16.06 16.52
CA SER A 865 -25.91 -15.33 15.99
C SER A 865 -25.47 -14.20 15.07
N VAL A 866 -26.13 -14.05 13.90
CA VAL A 866 -25.76 -13.03 12.90
C VAL A 866 -26.71 -11.83 12.92
N THR A 867 -26.22 -10.66 13.31
CA THR A 867 -26.95 -9.40 13.20
C THR A 867 -27.25 -9.07 11.74
N ASN A 868 -28.50 -8.65 11.47
CA ASN A 868 -29.02 -8.23 10.17
C ASN A 868 -29.09 -9.31 9.06
N ALA A 869 -28.79 -10.58 9.35
CA ALA A 869 -28.95 -11.67 8.37
C ALA A 869 -30.38 -11.73 7.78
N LEU A 870 -30.45 -11.96 6.46
CA LEU A 870 -31.66 -12.12 5.66
C LEU A 870 -31.90 -13.58 5.25
N ASP A 871 -30.81 -14.32 5.05
CA ASP A 871 -30.79 -15.61 4.38
C ASP A 871 -29.69 -16.50 4.99
N VAL A 872 -29.28 -17.55 4.29
CA VAL A 872 -28.38 -18.59 4.79
C VAL A 872 -26.94 -18.10 5.01
N TRP A 873 -26.59 -17.93 6.29
CA TRP A 873 -25.20 -17.87 6.77
C TRP A 873 -24.75 -19.25 7.22
N PHE A 874 -23.53 -19.65 6.84
CA PHE A 874 -22.91 -20.88 7.35
C PHE A 874 -21.76 -20.53 8.31
N ILE A 875 -21.85 -21.03 9.53
CA ILE A 875 -20.85 -20.84 10.60
C ILE A 875 -20.36 -22.19 11.10
N ASP A 876 -19.05 -22.32 11.27
CA ASP A 876 -18.42 -23.43 11.98
C ASP A 876 -17.30 -22.88 12.89
N ALA A 877 -16.81 -23.67 13.84
CA ALA A 877 -15.68 -23.25 14.68
C ALA A 877 -14.90 -24.43 15.29
N ASN A 878 -13.60 -24.24 15.49
CA ASN A 878 -12.74 -25.15 16.23
C ASN A 878 -12.36 -24.52 17.57
N LEU A 879 -12.64 -25.22 18.68
CA LEU A 879 -12.12 -24.84 20.00
C LEU A 879 -10.78 -25.55 20.24
N HIS A 880 -9.70 -24.79 20.14
CA HIS A 880 -8.32 -25.21 20.41
C HIS A 880 -8.04 -25.09 21.91
N LEU A 881 -7.55 -26.17 22.52
CA LEU A 881 -7.36 -26.34 23.97
C LEU A 881 -5.94 -26.81 24.29
N TRP A 882 -5.35 -26.22 25.34
CA TRP A 882 -4.01 -26.56 25.85
C TRP A 882 -4.11 -27.09 27.28
N LEU A 883 -3.61 -28.30 27.50
CA LEU A 883 -3.85 -29.08 28.71
C LEU A 883 -2.60 -29.15 29.60
N ASP A 884 -2.78 -28.93 30.89
CA ASP A 884 -1.72 -29.12 31.89
C ASP A 884 -1.55 -30.62 32.15
N HIS A 885 -0.58 -31.25 31.48
CA HIS A 885 -0.29 -32.67 31.64
C HIS A 885 0.29 -33.04 33.01
N ASN A 886 0.71 -32.05 33.82
CA ASN A 886 1.23 -32.27 35.17
C ASN A 886 0.19 -32.00 36.27
N SER A 887 -1.05 -31.60 35.92
CA SER A 887 -2.13 -31.39 36.90
C SER A 887 -3.45 -32.00 36.41
N VAL A 888 -4.21 -32.56 37.35
CA VAL A 888 -5.60 -33.01 37.10
C VAL A 888 -6.58 -31.82 37.06
N LYS A 889 -6.19 -30.66 37.63
CA LYS A 889 -7.01 -29.45 37.62
C LYS A 889 -6.19 -28.15 37.59
N THR A 890 -6.61 -27.22 36.74
CA THR A 890 -6.21 -25.81 36.73
C THR A 890 -7.26 -24.98 37.48
N PHE A 891 -6.87 -23.79 37.91
CA PHE A 891 -7.75 -22.84 38.60
C PHE A 891 -7.65 -21.48 37.92
N GLY A 892 -8.74 -20.71 37.86
CA GLY A 892 -8.71 -19.40 37.24
C GLY A 892 -9.83 -18.49 37.75
N SER A 893 -9.77 -17.22 37.36
CA SER A 893 -10.89 -16.29 37.55
C SER A 893 -10.87 -15.18 36.51
N LEU A 894 -12.06 -14.77 36.08
CA LEU A 894 -12.28 -13.60 35.24
C LEU A 894 -12.18 -12.34 36.12
N VAL A 895 -11.20 -11.49 35.87
CA VAL A 895 -10.86 -10.29 36.66
C VAL A 895 -11.61 -9.06 36.16
N SER A 896 -11.75 -8.92 34.83
CA SER A 896 -12.53 -7.85 34.20
C SER A 896 -13.15 -8.33 32.90
N TYR A 897 -14.33 -7.83 32.56
CA TYR A 897 -15.00 -8.12 31.30
C TYR A 897 -15.86 -6.91 30.89
N GLU A 898 -15.70 -6.50 29.63
CA GLU A 898 -16.37 -5.37 29.00
C GLU A 898 -16.68 -5.75 27.55
N ALA A 899 -17.97 -5.99 27.25
CA ALA A 899 -18.45 -6.19 25.89
C ALA A 899 -19.73 -5.36 25.65
N PRO A 900 -19.60 -4.03 25.44
CA PRO A 900 -20.72 -3.17 25.09
C PRO A 900 -21.53 -3.71 23.92
N THR A 901 -22.81 -3.38 23.89
CA THR A 901 -23.70 -3.64 22.75
C THR A 901 -23.14 -3.01 21.48
N LEU A 902 -23.30 -3.68 20.34
CA LEU A 902 -22.97 -3.17 19.01
C LEU A 902 -23.50 -1.75 18.80
N ALA A 903 -22.61 -0.80 18.55
CA ALA A 903 -22.95 0.59 18.24
C ALA A 903 -23.15 0.76 16.73
N LEU A 904 -24.26 0.22 16.20
CA LEU A 904 -24.64 0.35 14.80
C LEU A 904 -25.45 1.64 14.57
N LYS A 905 -25.10 2.39 13.53
CA LYS A 905 -25.84 3.55 13.02
C LYS A 905 -26.03 3.40 11.51
N VAL A 906 -27.25 3.63 11.04
CA VAL A 906 -27.55 3.83 9.62
C VAL A 906 -28.04 5.27 9.45
N GLU A 907 -27.45 6.00 8.53
CA GLU A 907 -27.93 7.29 8.04
C GLU A 907 -28.50 7.09 6.64
N SER A 908 -29.70 7.59 6.38
CA SER A 908 -30.39 7.49 5.10
C SER A 908 -30.86 8.87 4.64
N ASP A 909 -30.56 9.20 3.40
CA ASP A 909 -31.04 10.40 2.72
C ASP A 909 -31.34 10.01 1.26
N PHE A 910 -32.62 9.99 0.88
CA PHE A 910 -33.04 9.53 -0.43
C PHE A 910 -34.33 10.19 -0.91
N ARG A 911 -34.50 10.23 -2.24
CA ARG A 911 -35.68 10.74 -2.91
C ARG A 911 -36.00 9.88 -4.13
N VAL A 912 -37.05 9.08 -4.02
CA VAL A 912 -37.37 8.02 -5.00
C VAL A 912 -36.17 7.06 -5.11
N LEU A 913 -35.64 6.79 -6.30
CA LEU A 913 -34.56 5.80 -6.53
C LEU A 913 -33.14 6.36 -6.39
N ASP A 914 -32.97 7.66 -6.12
CA ASP A 914 -31.67 8.26 -5.84
C ASP A 914 -31.51 8.53 -4.35
N GLY A 915 -30.34 8.20 -3.80
CA GLY A 915 -30.11 8.28 -2.36
C GLY A 915 -28.72 7.86 -1.92
N ARG A 916 -28.41 8.18 -0.67
CA ARG A 916 -27.14 7.91 0.00
C ARG A 916 -27.41 7.29 1.36
N PHE A 917 -26.83 6.11 1.57
CA PHE A 917 -26.88 5.37 2.82
C PHE A 917 -25.49 5.32 3.41
N VAL A 918 -25.36 5.65 4.70
CA VAL A 918 -24.11 5.50 5.44
C VAL A 918 -24.36 4.58 6.62
N THR A 919 -23.82 3.36 6.54
CA THR A 919 -23.79 2.46 7.68
C THR A 919 -22.45 2.61 8.38
N SER A 920 -22.45 2.90 9.68
CA SER A 920 -21.25 2.85 10.51
C SER A 920 -21.51 2.00 11.75
N ALA A 921 -20.51 1.22 12.14
CA ALA A 921 -20.60 0.39 13.34
C ALA A 921 -19.30 0.42 14.13
N SER A 922 -19.40 0.27 15.45
CA SER A 922 -18.24 -0.05 16.29
C SER A 922 -18.56 -1.12 17.33
N ARG A 923 -17.56 -1.95 17.62
CA ARG A 923 -17.59 -2.97 18.67
C ARG A 923 -16.30 -2.91 19.47
N HIS A 924 -16.42 -2.95 20.80
CA HIS A 924 -15.31 -3.29 21.69
C HIS A 924 -15.69 -4.57 22.45
N VAL A 925 -14.74 -5.49 22.57
CA VAL A 925 -14.77 -6.59 23.53
C VAL A 925 -13.42 -6.57 24.25
N SER A 926 -13.41 -6.78 25.56
CA SER A 926 -12.22 -6.80 26.40
C SER A 926 -12.47 -7.73 27.58
N ALA A 927 -11.54 -8.66 27.83
CA ALA A 927 -11.61 -9.57 28.97
C ALA A 927 -10.22 -9.84 29.54
N THR A 928 -10.08 -9.71 30.86
CA THR A 928 -8.87 -10.08 31.59
C THR A 928 -9.20 -11.14 32.61
N GLY A 929 -8.42 -12.20 32.68
CA GLY A 929 -8.52 -13.24 33.70
C GLY A 929 -7.17 -13.91 33.96
N TRP A 930 -7.03 -14.59 35.08
CA TRP A 930 -5.87 -15.45 35.34
C TRP A 930 -6.23 -16.92 35.23
N VAL A 931 -5.26 -17.73 34.82
CA VAL A 931 -5.27 -19.19 34.97
C VAL A 931 -3.96 -19.62 35.63
N LYS A 932 -4.08 -20.57 36.56
CA LYS A 932 -3.02 -21.16 37.37
C LYS A 932 -2.91 -22.64 37.06
N SER A 933 -1.69 -23.03 36.69
CA SER A 933 -1.29 -24.37 36.24
C SER A 933 0.01 -24.80 36.94
N SER A 934 0.48 -26.01 36.67
CA SER A 934 1.82 -26.49 37.06
C SER A 934 2.95 -25.59 36.53
N TYR A 935 2.73 -24.93 35.38
CA TYR A 935 3.66 -23.98 34.75
C TYR A 935 3.63 -22.58 35.41
N GLY A 936 2.76 -22.38 36.41
CA GLY A 936 2.59 -21.13 37.13
C GLY A 936 1.26 -20.44 36.86
N GLU A 937 1.18 -19.18 37.29
CA GLU A 937 0.02 -18.30 37.16
C GLU A 937 0.25 -17.31 36.02
N VAL A 938 -0.74 -17.20 35.12
CA VAL A 938 -0.69 -16.35 33.93
C VAL A 938 -1.95 -15.49 33.91
N MET A 939 -1.77 -14.17 33.98
CA MET A 939 -2.82 -13.19 33.68
C MET A 939 -2.87 -12.99 32.17
N THR A 940 -4.02 -13.23 31.54
CA THR A 940 -4.27 -12.99 30.11
C THR A 940 -5.36 -11.95 29.93
N THR A 941 -5.10 -10.96 29.08
CA THR A 941 -6.05 -9.98 28.56
C THR A 941 -6.24 -10.23 27.07
N PHE A 942 -7.46 -10.55 26.65
CA PHE A 942 -7.88 -10.53 25.25
C PHE A 942 -8.68 -9.26 24.98
N TYR A 943 -8.51 -8.65 23.81
CA TYR A 943 -9.36 -7.56 23.36
C TYR A 943 -9.60 -7.57 21.85
N GLN A 944 -10.76 -7.02 21.44
CA GLN A 944 -11.09 -6.67 20.06
C GLN A 944 -11.59 -5.22 20.02
N ARG A 945 -11.18 -4.47 19.00
CA ARG A 945 -11.73 -3.16 18.61
C ARG A 945 -12.00 -3.20 17.12
N LEU A 946 -13.27 -3.08 16.77
CA LEU A 946 -13.76 -3.18 15.40
C LEU A 946 -14.45 -1.85 15.02
N SER A 947 -14.12 -1.28 13.87
CA SER A 947 -14.78 -0.09 13.30
C SER A 947 -15.11 -0.26 11.82
N TYR A 948 -16.39 -0.12 11.48
CA TYR A 948 -16.94 -0.37 10.15
C TYR A 948 -17.54 0.90 9.58
N ARG A 949 -17.37 1.10 8.29
CA ARG A 949 -18.04 2.18 7.55
C ARG A 949 -18.34 1.74 6.14
N ASN A 950 -19.57 1.93 5.69
CA ASN A 950 -20.01 1.72 4.32
C ASN A 950 -20.81 2.95 3.88
N ILE A 951 -20.50 3.47 2.69
CA ILE A 951 -21.31 4.44 1.97
C ILE A 951 -21.83 3.73 0.71
N ASN A 952 -23.14 3.57 0.61
CA ASN A 952 -23.83 3.04 -0.56
C ASN A 952 -24.66 4.17 -1.19
N VAL A 953 -24.39 4.51 -2.45
CA VAL A 953 -24.99 5.65 -3.14
C VAL A 953 -25.64 5.20 -4.45
N TYR A 954 -26.91 5.52 -4.62
CA TYR A 954 -27.66 5.35 -5.86
C TYR A 954 -27.90 6.73 -6.50
N ILE A 955 -27.57 6.87 -7.79
CA ILE A 955 -27.78 8.09 -8.57
C ILE A 955 -28.33 7.79 -9.97
N LYS A 956 -28.90 8.82 -10.61
CA LYS A 956 -29.51 8.77 -11.94
C LYS A 956 -30.73 7.85 -11.98
N ASN A 957 -31.69 8.13 -11.11
CA ASN A 957 -32.88 7.31 -10.85
C ASN A 957 -32.54 5.83 -10.54
N GLY A 958 -31.51 5.61 -9.72
CA GLY A 958 -31.02 4.30 -9.30
C GLY A 958 -30.36 3.46 -10.40
N THR A 959 -29.92 4.05 -11.50
CA THR A 959 -29.24 3.34 -12.61
C THR A 959 -27.72 3.25 -12.46
N VAL A 960 -27.14 4.04 -11.55
CA VAL A 960 -25.73 3.95 -11.15
C VAL A 960 -25.64 3.75 -9.65
N GLN A 961 -24.85 2.77 -9.22
CA GLN A 961 -24.56 2.49 -7.81
C GLN A 961 -23.06 2.64 -7.52
N VAL A 962 -22.74 3.24 -6.38
CA VAL A 962 -21.38 3.44 -5.88
C VAL A 962 -21.31 2.97 -4.43
N VAL A 963 -20.44 2.00 -4.14
CA VAL A 963 -20.22 1.49 -2.77
C VAL A 963 -18.77 1.74 -2.38
N ASN A 964 -18.56 2.35 -1.22
CA ASN A 964 -17.24 2.52 -0.59
C ASN A 964 -17.32 2.04 0.85
N GLN A 965 -16.54 1.01 1.18
CA GLN A 965 -16.54 0.33 2.47
C GLN A 965 -15.13 0.24 3.06
N THR A 966 -15.04 0.33 4.38
CA THR A 966 -13.85 0.00 5.18
C THR A 966 -14.27 -0.85 6.37
N ILE A 967 -13.56 -1.96 6.60
CA ILE A 967 -13.68 -2.77 7.82
C ILE A 967 -12.32 -2.79 8.51
N ASP A 968 -12.17 -2.11 9.64
CA ASP A 968 -10.96 -2.15 10.46
C ASP A 968 -11.19 -3.06 11.67
N ALA A 969 -10.41 -4.13 11.76
CA ALA A 969 -10.48 -5.14 12.80
C ALA A 969 -9.13 -5.26 13.53
N LYS A 970 -9.08 -4.80 14.77
CA LYS A 970 -7.93 -4.94 15.66
C LYS A 970 -8.24 -5.94 16.77
N SER A 971 -7.43 -6.99 16.92
CA SER A 971 -7.46 -7.90 18.07
C SER A 971 -6.09 -8.00 18.74
N GLY A 972 -6.06 -8.37 20.01
CA GLY A 972 -4.81 -8.59 20.73
C GLY A 972 -4.95 -9.49 21.95
N VAL A 973 -3.89 -10.25 22.22
CA VAL A 973 -3.71 -11.12 23.38
C VAL A 973 -2.45 -10.68 24.11
N PHE A 974 -2.60 -10.28 25.37
CA PHE A 974 -1.51 -9.95 26.27
C PHE A 974 -1.51 -10.93 27.45
N SER A 975 -0.47 -11.75 27.57
CA SER A 975 -0.30 -12.70 28.67
C SER A 975 0.96 -12.41 29.48
N ARG A 976 0.81 -12.31 30.80
CA ARG A 976 1.87 -12.00 31.75
C ARG A 976 1.98 -13.08 32.82
N SER A 977 3.16 -13.68 32.95
CA SER A 977 3.57 -14.47 34.10
C SER A 977 4.66 -13.75 34.89
N ASN A 978 5.16 -14.38 35.96
CA ASN A 978 6.28 -13.85 36.77
C ASN A 978 7.64 -13.84 36.03
N ALA A 979 7.75 -14.47 34.86
CA ALA A 979 9.02 -14.60 34.14
C ALA A 979 8.91 -14.35 32.61
N VAL A 980 7.71 -14.39 32.02
CA VAL A 980 7.52 -14.25 30.57
C VAL A 980 6.35 -13.32 30.27
N LEU A 981 6.57 -12.44 29.27
CA LEU A 981 5.55 -11.61 28.65
C LEU A 981 5.30 -12.13 27.23
N PHE A 982 4.05 -12.43 26.91
CA PHE A 982 3.60 -12.72 25.56
C PHE A 982 2.64 -11.62 25.12
N LEU A 983 2.87 -11.05 23.94
CA LEU A 983 2.00 -10.07 23.33
C LEU A 983 1.87 -10.41 21.84
N GLU A 984 0.65 -10.67 21.42
CA GLU A 984 0.26 -10.83 20.02
C GLU A 984 -0.81 -9.80 19.71
N GLU A 985 -0.66 -9.06 18.62
CA GLU A 985 -1.60 -8.02 18.20
C GLU A 985 -1.74 -8.08 16.68
N VAL A 986 -2.98 -8.22 16.22
CA VAL A 986 -3.33 -8.42 14.81
C VAL A 986 -4.24 -7.28 14.39
N HIS A 987 -3.83 -6.57 13.33
CA HIS A 987 -4.65 -5.56 12.67
C HIS A 987 -4.93 -6.02 11.24
N ARG A 988 -6.21 -6.12 10.88
CA ARG A 988 -6.69 -6.42 9.52
C ARG A 988 -7.59 -5.27 9.07
N ALA A 989 -7.31 -4.70 7.91
CA ALA A 989 -8.13 -3.67 7.28
C ALA A 989 -8.62 -4.18 5.92
N PHE A 990 -9.92 -4.08 5.67
CA PHE A 990 -10.57 -4.56 4.46
C PHE A 990 -11.31 -3.40 3.75
N PRO A 991 -10.61 -2.63 2.89
CA PRO A 991 -11.24 -1.67 2.01
C PRO A 991 -11.94 -2.37 0.85
N LEU A 992 -13.08 -1.83 0.40
CA LEU A 992 -13.79 -2.27 -0.80
C LEU A 992 -14.40 -1.07 -1.51
N TYR A 993 -14.21 -1.00 -2.82
CA TYR A 993 -14.87 -0.03 -3.69
C TYR A 993 -15.54 -0.73 -4.88
N ILE A 994 -16.80 -0.37 -5.15
CA ILE A 994 -17.59 -0.88 -6.28
C ILE A 994 -18.26 0.29 -7.00
N PHE A 995 -18.18 0.27 -8.33
CA PHE A 995 -18.97 1.11 -9.21
C PHE A 995 -19.78 0.21 -10.16
N SER A 996 -21.08 0.46 -10.29
CA SER A 996 -21.97 -0.23 -11.22
C SER A 996 -22.78 0.80 -12.01
N GLY A 997 -22.84 0.64 -13.33
CA GLY A 997 -23.56 1.57 -14.21
C GLY A 997 -23.27 1.34 -15.71
N PRO A 998 -23.95 2.09 -16.61
CA PRO A 998 -23.78 1.96 -18.06
C PRO A 998 -22.36 2.34 -18.56
N SER A 999 -21.90 1.66 -19.61
CA SER A 999 -20.52 1.80 -20.13
C SER A 999 -20.24 3.16 -20.78
N ASP A 1000 -21.24 3.79 -21.38
CA ASP A 1000 -21.20 5.17 -21.87
C ASP A 1000 -20.98 6.19 -20.73
N GLN A 1001 -21.24 5.81 -19.47
CA GLN A 1001 -21.18 6.70 -18.32
C GLN A 1001 -19.97 6.44 -17.39
N MET A 1002 -19.10 5.51 -17.76
CA MET A 1002 -17.78 5.27 -17.13
C MET A 1002 -16.77 6.43 -17.32
N VAL A 1003 -17.17 7.46 -18.08
CA VAL A 1003 -16.49 8.75 -18.19
C VAL A 1003 -16.61 9.55 -16.88
N MET A 1004 -17.69 9.38 -16.10
CA MET A 1004 -17.91 10.12 -14.85
C MET A 1004 -17.24 9.49 -13.63
N ASN A 1005 -16.78 10.35 -12.71
CA ASN A 1005 -16.38 10.07 -11.33
C ASN A 1005 -15.21 9.10 -11.09
N THR A 1006 -14.00 9.58 -11.42
CA THR A 1006 -12.73 9.05 -10.87
C THR A 1006 -12.50 9.38 -9.39
N HIS A 1007 -13.32 10.26 -8.80
CA HIS A 1007 -13.15 10.82 -7.45
C HIS A 1007 -13.25 9.82 -6.27
N TRP A 1008 -13.50 8.54 -6.53
CA TRP A 1008 -13.67 7.51 -5.50
C TRP A 1008 -12.54 6.48 -5.41
N PHE A 1009 -11.55 6.51 -6.31
CA PHE A 1009 -10.41 5.57 -6.33
C PHE A 1009 -9.33 5.93 -5.28
N ARG A 1010 -9.74 6.07 -4.01
CA ARG A 1010 -8.84 6.08 -2.85
C ARG A 1010 -9.47 5.39 -1.64
N LEU A 1011 -8.99 4.18 -1.39
CA LEU A 1011 -8.75 3.56 -0.08
C LEU A 1011 -7.66 2.49 -0.29
#